data_AF-S8F833-F1
#
_entry.id   AF-S8F833-F1
#
_cell.length_a   1.000
_cell.length_b   1.000
_cell.length_c   1.000
_cell.angle_alpha   90.00
_cell.angle_beta   90.00
_cell.angle_gamma   90.00
#
_symmetry.space_group_name_H-M   'P 1'
#
loop_
_entity.id
_entity.type
_entity.pdbx_description
1 polymer ?
#
loop_
_entity_poly.entity_id
_entity_poly.type
_entity_poly.pdbx_seq_one_letter_code
_entity_poly.pdbx_strand_id
1 'polypeptide(L)'
;MPILSSLRRSLPVPDDVLLIIAQWLGSLNPHGPPKHLPALLATSKHIYNALCFANAPSLYDHIFCARFDHRAAYRRLGMRAARSRNRAIQLKKVCRMLKHIRSCNIYIPTLEADLWTAFIMLTENDGKNYTHLQWAGLDRFAESVIVNRLWEDRSVHHGWPAESTVNSLAIWSLFMMLDADKLAAMSQDRRNAIIERIRPYVVTALRYPSFHAPDKHFSFPLSEDLEEQFPYTLMTPHGFYPQYRHPEHLREYLPHFGLPIEISAPLIAQGAKLLYLTLYETRLPHHPELPADREQAIALGRTFVAPTLADIDEANAHRAVRLVSHGAWDWREKLDAAQGQLEDDGVWRTTLTAASVAWDNDWHRWCGCIDPWVNDPLKGVVYTLGSLNGLWQGRLLVPDVNQYHALVTSQEFPESFSIMNPRLMTSPLYMRLREHHCINPMQPVGAALPQFEGDTDEGICNGWFPKMSLTEHGGRVRVEDERRRQVSAPCVCVHVYETYVAGRQNSHDEATCMQCIQRREDEEAELAARVRMNAREAGGGEEQDEQDEDEECHDPHHHHHHYVRRHGSDDMFDDEDDEAADEQLRRTRADAEAALGQDPDAVIDAVMDEVPLEGAADEELASEPEGEPHSEEYIHNTCNGVCDIIATGETMERHGQAWNFYRFYGRIRKWDGLIALVRVPVEDRGLGIYIFRGYLVGGQNLTGSWRAYAANPNAIPLEGPFRLTVTLFDPYTLALLPQRVITTSPESGLVLGVAPYSTADEAGVDFADEAVVDLRQATVLPGLVDAHVHLFLHAYSEVSWEDQVTRQSPTERVVRATLHARRTLMAGYTAVRDLGTEGMDDADIQLRRLLSGPHPLIPGPRYFCSNRALTTTNTYGPKNRTHFNQEGVEGITGAEVVDGEVECIKAVRRQVGGGADWIKTSPFIHLHPRRSDYRPRSRMADVSASVGTADIATFNRKELDAIVATAHQLGVKVAAHSAHWNVNGTAVASGPGFHTVEHGNDMLFDQPDARHLQVFRGDAPGITTYWVPTLAAYYTMAQASPAKWERSQLAFRRALERGVEDIACGGDTGVFNHGENALEMKLMVRLGADWRKVLRWGTLNGWQCIRSMAWEGEEGTERLARVDLLGEDVRLVGDNEVPFGAVRRGFAADIIATSGDLERDFENAVDESVIVFVMKGGTVYKRNGKEVV
;
A
#
# COMPACT_ATOMS: atom_id res chain seq x y z
N MET A 1 -48.30 51.48 -47.53
CA MET A 1 -48.64 50.11 -47.05
C MET A 1 -47.40 49.23 -47.19
N PRO A 2 -47.24 48.15 -46.39
CA PRO A 2 -46.12 48.14 -45.44
C PRO A 2 -45.33 46.81 -45.42
N ILE A 3 -44.62 46.57 -44.31
CA ILE A 3 -43.99 45.31 -43.87
C ILE A 3 -42.62 45.02 -44.51
N LEU A 4 -41.56 45.45 -43.82
CA LEU A 4 -40.26 44.75 -43.75
C LEU A 4 -39.46 45.23 -42.51
N SER A 5 -40.10 45.29 -41.34
CA SER A 5 -39.59 45.96 -40.13
C SER A 5 -39.64 45.09 -38.86
N SER A 6 -39.47 43.77 -39.00
CA SER A 6 -39.71 42.80 -37.91
C SER A 6 -38.70 41.65 -37.80
N LEU A 7 -37.51 41.76 -38.42
CA LEU A 7 -36.48 40.71 -38.42
C LEU A 7 -35.07 41.21 -38.07
N ARG A 8 -34.96 41.97 -36.96
CA ARG A 8 -33.72 42.09 -36.17
C ARG A 8 -34.02 42.12 -34.67
N ARG A 9 -34.52 41.00 -34.16
CA ARG A 9 -34.10 40.49 -32.85
C ARG A 9 -33.32 39.22 -33.13
N SER A 10 -32.00 39.27 -32.96
CA SER A 10 -31.28 38.05 -32.58
C SER A 10 -31.95 37.55 -31.30
N LEU A 11 -32.32 36.27 -31.28
CA LEU A 11 -32.59 35.63 -30.00
C LEU A 11 -31.26 35.67 -29.23
N PRO A 12 -31.20 36.24 -28.01
CA PRO A 12 -30.02 36.06 -27.18
C PRO A 12 -29.80 34.56 -27.00
N VAL A 13 -28.55 34.12 -27.04
CA VAL A 13 -28.22 32.75 -26.66
C VAL A 13 -28.56 32.64 -25.17
N PRO A 14 -29.44 31.71 -24.75
CA PRO A 14 -29.83 31.60 -23.34
C PRO A 14 -28.62 31.45 -22.42
N ASP A 15 -28.65 32.06 -21.25
CA ASP A 15 -27.48 32.13 -20.35
C ASP A 15 -27.00 30.74 -19.90
N ASP A 16 -27.91 29.77 -19.78
CA ASP A 16 -27.60 28.35 -19.55
C ASP A 16 -26.79 27.72 -20.70
N VAL A 17 -27.10 28.08 -21.94
CA VAL A 17 -26.36 27.64 -23.13
C VAL A 17 -24.99 28.33 -23.19
N LEU A 18 -24.90 29.61 -22.82
CA LEU A 18 -23.62 30.33 -22.71
C LEU A 18 -22.72 29.70 -21.62
N LEU A 19 -23.27 29.39 -20.44
CA LEU A 19 -22.56 28.72 -19.35
C LEU A 19 -22.02 27.35 -19.78
N ILE A 20 -22.81 26.55 -20.49
CA ILE A 20 -22.37 25.27 -21.05
C ILE A 20 -21.20 25.47 -22.03
N ILE A 21 -21.33 26.40 -23.00
CA ILE A 21 -20.27 26.70 -23.97
C ILE A 21 -18.97 27.12 -23.26
N ALA A 22 -19.08 27.99 -22.25
CA ALA A 22 -17.96 28.47 -21.46
C ALA A 22 -17.30 27.36 -20.63
N GLN A 23 -18.08 26.44 -20.06
CA GLN A 23 -17.58 25.27 -19.32
C GLN A 23 -16.79 24.32 -20.23
N TRP A 24 -17.29 24.06 -21.44
CA TRP A 24 -16.57 23.25 -22.44
C TRP A 24 -15.26 23.93 -22.88
N LEU A 25 -15.30 25.21 -23.24
CA LEU A 25 -14.09 25.96 -23.64
C LEU A 25 -13.07 26.08 -22.51
N GLY A 26 -13.53 26.29 -21.27
CA GLY A 26 -12.71 26.32 -20.07
C GLY A 26 -12.05 24.97 -19.74
N SER A 27 -12.60 23.86 -20.25
CA SER A 27 -12.09 22.49 -20.02
C SER A 27 -11.29 21.92 -21.19
N LEU A 28 -11.38 22.52 -22.39
CA LEU A 28 -10.95 21.95 -23.68
C LEU A 28 -9.44 21.61 -23.80
N ASN A 29 -8.58 22.36 -23.11
CA ASN A 29 -7.14 22.09 -23.03
C ASN A 29 -6.77 21.78 -21.57
N PRO A 30 -6.45 20.54 -21.17
CA PRO A 30 -6.39 20.15 -19.75
C PRO A 30 -5.32 20.90 -18.94
N HIS A 31 -4.17 21.24 -19.53
CA HIS A 31 -3.03 21.81 -18.80
C HIS A 31 -2.96 23.35 -18.88
N GLY A 32 -2.45 23.98 -17.81
CA GLY A 32 -2.27 25.44 -17.69
C GLY A 32 -3.58 26.19 -17.39
N PRO A 33 -3.60 27.53 -17.54
CA PRO A 33 -4.82 28.33 -17.40
C PRO A 33 -5.87 28.09 -18.52
N PRO A 34 -7.16 28.40 -18.30
CA PRO A 34 -8.25 28.28 -19.30
C PRO A 34 -8.18 29.23 -20.51
N LYS A 35 -7.14 29.10 -21.35
CA LYS A 35 -6.76 30.04 -22.44
C LYS A 35 -7.85 30.44 -23.46
N HIS A 36 -8.97 29.73 -23.54
CA HIS A 36 -10.06 30.04 -24.47
C HIS A 36 -11.21 30.84 -23.84
N LEU A 37 -11.25 30.97 -22.51
CA LEU A 37 -12.32 31.67 -21.80
C LEU A 37 -12.25 33.21 -21.93
N PRO A 38 -11.06 33.87 -21.82
CA PRO A 38 -11.00 35.33 -21.99
C PRO A 38 -11.44 35.78 -23.39
N ALA A 39 -11.04 35.04 -24.42
CA ALA A 39 -11.45 35.28 -25.81
C ALA A 39 -12.96 35.08 -26.05
N LEU A 40 -13.70 34.39 -25.16
CA LEU A 40 -15.17 34.37 -25.19
C LEU A 40 -15.76 35.59 -24.47
N LEU A 41 -15.22 35.96 -23.30
CA LEU A 41 -15.68 37.09 -22.51
C LEU A 41 -15.62 38.41 -23.29
N ALA A 42 -14.55 38.63 -24.06
CA ALA A 42 -14.38 39.81 -24.93
C ALA A 42 -15.40 39.92 -26.08
N THR A 43 -16.13 38.84 -26.44
CA THR A 43 -17.00 38.86 -27.64
C THR A 43 -18.26 39.73 -27.51
N SER A 44 -18.74 40.00 -26.29
CA SER A 44 -19.92 40.84 -26.09
C SER A 44 -20.11 41.20 -24.61
N LYS A 45 -20.51 42.44 -24.33
CA LYS A 45 -20.86 42.92 -22.96
C LYS A 45 -22.02 42.13 -22.32
N HIS A 46 -22.89 41.51 -23.12
CA HIS A 46 -23.90 40.55 -22.61
C HIS A 46 -23.26 39.23 -22.17
N ILE A 47 -22.31 38.71 -22.95
CA ILE A 47 -21.59 37.46 -22.67
C ILE A 47 -20.63 37.65 -21.49
N TYR A 48 -19.96 38.80 -21.40
CA TYR A 48 -19.21 39.24 -20.22
C TYR A 48 -20.10 39.21 -18.97
N ASN A 49 -21.18 39.99 -18.96
CA ASN A 49 -22.05 40.10 -17.77
C ASN A 49 -22.73 38.77 -17.38
N ALA A 50 -22.94 37.84 -18.32
CA ALA A 50 -23.50 36.52 -18.04
C ALA A 50 -22.47 35.49 -17.55
N LEU A 51 -21.17 35.69 -17.80
CA LEU A 51 -20.12 34.69 -17.57
C LEU A 51 -18.94 35.18 -16.73
N CYS A 52 -18.86 36.46 -16.38
CA CYS A 52 -17.74 37.02 -15.61
C CYS A 52 -17.69 36.47 -14.17
N PHE A 53 -16.52 36.60 -13.54
CA PHE A 53 -16.21 35.97 -12.26
C PHE A 53 -17.18 36.34 -11.13
N ALA A 54 -17.63 37.60 -11.09
CA ALA A 54 -18.57 38.10 -10.08
C ALA A 54 -19.98 37.50 -10.24
N ASN A 55 -20.46 37.36 -11.47
CA ASN A 55 -21.85 36.97 -11.76
C ASN A 55 -22.04 35.46 -11.95
N ALA A 56 -20.99 34.75 -12.37
CA ALA A 56 -21.03 33.31 -12.67
C ALA A 56 -20.00 32.47 -11.87
N PRO A 57 -19.86 32.61 -10.54
CA PRO A 57 -18.86 31.85 -9.77
C PRO A 57 -19.03 30.32 -9.89
N SER A 58 -20.24 29.84 -10.19
CA SER A 58 -20.51 28.43 -10.50
C SER A 58 -19.84 27.92 -11.77
N LEU A 59 -19.60 28.77 -12.79
CA LEU A 59 -18.86 28.41 -14.00
C LEU A 59 -17.40 28.07 -13.66
N TYR A 60 -16.75 28.99 -12.94
CA TYR A 60 -15.34 28.86 -12.54
C TYR A 60 -15.15 27.71 -11.55
N ASP A 61 -16.13 27.44 -10.69
CA ASP A 61 -16.18 26.24 -9.86
C ASP A 61 -16.16 24.93 -10.69
N HIS A 62 -17.05 24.79 -11.68
CA HIS A 62 -17.05 23.61 -12.54
C HIS A 62 -15.75 23.46 -13.33
N ILE A 63 -15.18 24.57 -13.82
CA ILE A 63 -13.86 24.59 -14.49
C ILE A 63 -12.74 24.18 -13.53
N PHE A 64 -12.78 24.61 -12.27
CA PHE A 64 -11.81 24.18 -11.25
C PHE A 64 -11.91 22.69 -10.98
N CYS A 65 -13.10 22.18 -10.68
CA CYS A 65 -13.33 20.75 -10.38
C CYS A 65 -12.99 19.82 -11.55
N ALA A 66 -13.18 20.29 -12.80
CA ALA A 66 -12.77 19.58 -14.00
C ALA A 66 -11.24 19.50 -14.14
N ARG A 67 -10.51 20.58 -13.80
CA ARG A 67 -9.07 20.74 -14.11
C ARG A 67 -8.11 20.46 -12.95
N PHE A 68 -8.54 20.57 -11.71
CA PHE A 68 -7.67 20.54 -10.52
C PHE A 68 -8.19 19.58 -9.45
N ASP A 69 -7.26 19.07 -8.63
CA ASP A 69 -7.59 18.23 -7.48
C ASP A 69 -8.04 19.12 -6.31
N HIS A 70 -9.16 18.74 -5.69
CA HIS A 70 -9.87 19.55 -4.70
C HIS A 70 -10.41 18.74 -3.51
N ARG A 71 -10.28 17.41 -3.55
CA ARG A 71 -10.77 16.50 -2.49
C ARG A 71 -9.94 16.62 -1.22
N ALA A 72 -8.62 16.75 -1.35
CA ALA A 72 -7.73 17.03 -0.22
C ALA A 72 -8.13 18.31 0.53
N ALA A 73 -8.37 19.40 -0.19
CA ALA A 73 -8.80 20.67 0.40
C ALA A 73 -10.15 20.54 1.14
N TYR A 74 -11.13 19.85 0.53
CA TYR A 74 -12.41 19.57 1.18
C TYR A 74 -12.24 18.71 2.45
N ARG A 75 -11.42 17.65 2.38
CA ARG A 75 -11.10 16.74 3.50
C ARG A 75 -10.34 17.42 4.65
N ARG A 76 -9.60 18.50 4.35
CA ARG A 76 -8.76 19.24 5.32
C ARG A 76 -9.41 20.51 5.88
N LEU A 77 -10.35 21.13 5.16
CA LEU A 77 -10.96 22.43 5.48
C LEU A 77 -12.51 22.40 5.53
N GLY A 78 -13.11 21.22 5.39
CA GLY A 78 -14.56 21.00 5.47
C GLY A 78 -15.38 21.71 4.38
N MET A 79 -16.68 21.80 4.60
CA MET A 79 -17.67 22.33 3.63
C MET A 79 -17.36 23.76 3.16
N ARG A 80 -16.56 24.54 3.90
CA ARG A 80 -16.13 25.88 3.50
C ARG A 80 -15.26 25.87 2.23
N ALA A 81 -14.36 24.89 2.06
CA ALA A 81 -13.58 24.76 0.82
C ALA A 81 -14.42 24.23 -0.36
N ALA A 82 -15.55 23.58 -0.09
CA ALA A 82 -16.47 23.06 -1.10
C ALA A 82 -17.48 24.10 -1.64
N ARG A 83 -17.46 25.36 -1.17
CA ARG A 83 -18.32 26.44 -1.67
C ARG A 83 -17.86 26.92 -3.05
N SER A 84 -18.77 27.12 -4.01
CA SER A 84 -18.42 27.48 -5.39
C SER A 84 -17.58 28.76 -5.53
N ARG A 85 -17.91 29.82 -4.77
CA ARG A 85 -17.13 31.08 -4.71
C ARG A 85 -15.67 30.82 -4.29
N ASN A 86 -15.46 29.88 -3.38
CA ASN A 86 -14.16 29.55 -2.79
C ASN A 86 -13.28 28.74 -3.75
N ARG A 87 -13.87 27.77 -4.47
CA ARG A 87 -13.19 27.03 -5.55
C ARG A 87 -12.91 27.91 -6.77
N ALA A 88 -13.78 28.86 -7.08
CA ALA A 88 -13.54 29.89 -8.10
C ALA A 88 -12.36 30.81 -7.72
N ILE A 89 -12.27 31.29 -6.47
CA ILE A 89 -11.13 32.08 -5.98
C ILE A 89 -9.82 31.29 -6.10
N GLN A 90 -9.85 30.00 -5.77
CA GLN A 90 -8.68 29.13 -5.92
C GLN A 90 -8.24 28.99 -7.38
N LEU A 91 -9.18 28.88 -8.34
CA LEU A 91 -8.85 28.85 -9.77
C LEU A 91 -8.06 30.10 -10.20
N LYS A 92 -8.48 31.31 -9.77
CA LYS A 92 -7.73 32.55 -10.05
C LYS A 92 -6.32 32.50 -9.46
N LYS A 93 -6.20 32.16 -8.17
CA LYS A 93 -4.90 32.07 -7.46
C LYS A 93 -3.93 31.12 -8.16
N VAL A 94 -4.40 29.91 -8.48
CA VAL A 94 -3.61 28.89 -9.16
C VAL A 94 -3.21 29.31 -10.57
N CYS A 95 -4.12 29.89 -11.36
CA CYS A 95 -3.78 30.34 -12.72
C CYS A 95 -2.69 31.44 -12.73
N ARG A 96 -2.70 32.35 -11.75
CA ARG A 96 -1.66 33.39 -11.60
C ARG A 96 -0.30 32.80 -11.25
N MET A 97 -0.24 31.93 -10.23
CA MET A 97 1.00 31.22 -9.87
C MET A 97 1.57 30.41 -11.05
N LEU A 98 0.71 29.73 -11.83
CA LEU A 98 1.14 28.98 -13.01
C LEU A 98 1.70 29.87 -14.12
N LYS A 99 1.19 31.12 -14.31
CA LYS A 99 1.84 32.13 -15.17
C LYS A 99 3.23 32.49 -14.61
N HIS A 100 3.30 32.84 -13.32
CA HIS A 100 4.52 33.32 -12.66
C HIS A 100 5.66 32.31 -12.72
N ILE A 101 5.44 31.06 -12.29
CA ILE A 101 6.47 30.00 -12.29
C ILE A 101 6.97 29.72 -13.71
N ARG A 102 6.07 29.72 -14.70
CA ARG A 102 6.42 29.52 -16.12
C ARG A 102 7.26 30.64 -16.73
N SER A 103 7.24 31.86 -16.16
CA SER A 103 8.17 32.93 -16.53
C SER A 103 9.62 32.67 -16.06
N CYS A 104 9.80 31.74 -15.13
CA CYS A 104 11.06 31.42 -14.44
C CYS A 104 11.69 32.60 -13.67
N ASN A 105 10.94 33.68 -13.38
CA ASN A 105 11.44 34.82 -12.61
C ASN A 105 11.53 34.51 -11.10
N ILE A 106 12.69 33.99 -10.65
CA ILE A 106 12.98 33.68 -9.24
C ILE A 106 13.17 34.93 -8.34
N TYR A 107 12.93 36.13 -8.86
CA TYR A 107 13.01 37.42 -8.16
C TYR A 107 11.67 38.19 -8.18
N ILE A 108 10.56 37.52 -8.54
CA ILE A 108 9.22 38.12 -8.46
C ILE A 108 8.82 38.42 -7.00
N PRO A 109 8.18 39.57 -6.67
CA PRO A 109 7.80 39.91 -5.30
C PRO A 109 6.86 38.89 -4.63
N THR A 110 6.05 38.17 -5.43
CA THR A 110 5.09 37.16 -4.94
C THR A 110 5.70 35.77 -4.72
N LEU A 111 7.02 35.59 -4.87
CA LEU A 111 7.70 34.29 -4.89
C LEU A 111 7.28 33.34 -3.76
N GLU A 112 7.16 33.84 -2.53
CA GLU A 112 6.80 33.04 -1.37
C GLU A 112 5.36 32.53 -1.45
N ALA A 113 4.41 33.41 -1.82
CA ALA A 113 3.01 33.04 -2.02
C ALA A 113 2.81 32.10 -3.23
N ASP A 114 3.62 32.26 -4.28
CA ASP A 114 3.64 31.37 -5.45
C ASP A 114 4.19 29.98 -5.09
N LEU A 115 5.32 29.92 -4.37
CA LEU A 115 5.90 28.67 -3.86
C LEU A 115 4.97 27.97 -2.87
N TRP A 116 4.31 28.70 -1.97
CA TRP A 116 3.30 28.14 -1.07
C TRP A 116 2.14 27.53 -1.83
N THR A 117 1.61 28.24 -2.84
CA THR A 117 0.49 27.75 -3.65
C THR A 117 0.89 26.50 -4.44
N ALA A 118 2.11 26.46 -4.99
CA ALA A 118 2.66 25.30 -5.67
C ALA A 118 2.90 24.10 -4.73
N PHE A 119 3.46 24.34 -3.53
CA PHE A 119 3.70 23.31 -2.52
C PHE A 119 2.39 22.71 -1.99
N ILE A 120 1.41 23.54 -1.64
CA ILE A 120 0.09 23.05 -1.20
C ILE A 120 -0.54 22.21 -2.32
N MET A 121 -0.51 22.66 -3.58
CA MET A 121 -0.98 21.87 -4.72
C MET A 121 -0.29 20.50 -4.88
N LEU A 122 0.99 20.35 -4.50
CA LEU A 122 1.68 19.05 -4.48
C LEU A 122 1.16 18.14 -3.36
N THR A 123 0.84 18.69 -2.18
CA THR A 123 0.27 17.92 -1.06
C THR A 123 -1.21 17.55 -1.29
N GLU A 124 -1.90 18.31 -2.15
CA GLU A 124 -3.30 18.12 -2.55
C GLU A 124 -3.44 17.37 -3.89
N ASN A 125 -2.33 16.95 -4.50
CA ASN A 125 -2.33 16.28 -5.79
C ASN A 125 -2.81 14.82 -5.67
N ASP A 126 -3.88 14.52 -6.41
CA ASP A 126 -4.36 13.14 -6.65
C ASP A 126 -4.08 12.68 -8.09
N GLY A 127 -3.75 13.60 -8.99
CA GLY A 127 -3.28 13.29 -10.35
C GLY A 127 -3.35 14.43 -11.35
N LYS A 128 -4.11 15.49 -11.07
CA LYS A 128 -4.28 16.64 -11.97
C LYS A 128 -3.26 17.73 -11.69
N ASN A 129 -3.10 18.11 -10.42
CA ASN A 129 -2.29 19.25 -10.00
C ASN A 129 -0.83 19.14 -10.48
N TYR A 130 -0.22 17.96 -10.40
CA TYR A 130 1.14 17.68 -10.85
C TYR A 130 1.34 18.05 -12.33
N THR A 131 0.39 17.74 -13.21
CA THR A 131 0.52 18.04 -14.65
C THR A 131 0.53 19.55 -14.94
N HIS A 132 -0.14 20.36 -14.11
CA HIS A 132 -0.09 21.82 -14.20
C HIS A 132 1.24 22.37 -13.71
N LEU A 133 1.78 21.84 -12.61
CA LEU A 133 3.08 22.24 -12.06
C LEU A 133 4.24 21.80 -12.96
N GLN A 134 4.11 20.65 -13.62
CA GLN A 134 5.00 20.18 -14.68
C GLN A 134 4.90 21.07 -15.93
N TRP A 135 3.69 21.47 -16.35
CA TRP A 135 3.48 22.45 -17.42
C TRP A 135 4.09 23.83 -17.09
N ALA A 136 4.08 24.24 -15.82
CA ALA A 136 4.73 25.47 -15.38
C ALA A 136 6.26 25.34 -15.25
N GLY A 137 6.80 24.13 -15.09
CA GLY A 137 8.23 23.89 -14.91
C GLY A 137 8.72 24.10 -13.48
N LEU A 138 7.89 23.76 -12.47
CA LEU A 138 8.19 23.94 -11.05
C LEU A 138 9.52 23.29 -10.62
N ASP A 139 9.91 22.16 -11.22
CA ASP A 139 11.20 21.52 -10.95
C ASP A 139 12.39 22.40 -11.31
N ARG A 140 12.41 22.96 -12.54
CA ARG A 140 13.45 23.91 -12.99
C ARG A 140 13.45 25.21 -12.19
N PHE A 141 12.26 25.67 -11.79
CA PHE A 141 12.10 26.87 -10.96
C PHE A 141 12.70 26.67 -9.57
N ALA A 142 12.34 25.57 -8.91
CA ALA A 142 12.85 25.19 -7.59
C ALA A 142 14.37 24.91 -7.61
N GLU A 143 14.88 24.20 -8.62
CA GLU A 143 16.33 24.02 -8.86
C GLU A 143 17.04 25.38 -9.02
N SER A 144 16.44 26.33 -9.74
CA SER A 144 17.00 27.68 -9.91
C SER A 144 17.03 28.49 -8.61
N VAL A 145 16.01 28.38 -7.74
CA VAL A 145 16.02 28.97 -6.39
C VAL A 145 17.12 28.32 -5.53
N ILE A 146 17.22 26.98 -5.55
CA ILE A 146 18.20 26.22 -4.75
C ILE A 146 19.64 26.54 -5.15
N VAL A 147 19.94 26.61 -6.45
CA VAL A 147 21.31 26.83 -6.96
C VAL A 147 21.78 28.27 -6.77
N ASN A 148 20.88 29.26 -6.94
CA ASN A 148 21.24 30.68 -6.98
C ASN A 148 20.90 31.45 -5.70
N ARG A 149 19.76 31.18 -5.05
CA ARG A 149 19.23 32.02 -3.95
C ARG A 149 19.31 31.41 -2.54
N LEU A 150 19.40 30.08 -2.41
CA LEU A 150 19.44 29.38 -1.11
C LEU A 150 20.52 29.85 -0.12
N TRP A 151 21.54 30.55 -0.63
CA TRP A 151 22.74 31.01 0.09
C TRP A 151 22.90 32.54 0.03
N GLU A 152 21.90 33.29 -0.45
CA GLU A 152 21.94 34.73 -0.75
C GLU A 152 22.29 35.56 0.52
N ASP A 153 21.57 35.35 1.63
CA ASP A 153 21.74 36.10 2.88
C ASP A 153 22.84 35.55 3.83
N ARG A 154 23.65 34.57 3.39
CA ARG A 154 24.62 33.90 4.29
C ARG A 154 25.67 34.83 4.90
N SER A 155 25.89 36.00 4.30
CA SER A 155 26.83 37.02 4.77
C SER A 155 26.47 37.58 6.15
N VAL A 156 25.18 37.72 6.49
CA VAL A 156 24.73 38.21 7.81
C VAL A 156 24.69 37.11 8.88
N HIS A 157 24.94 35.85 8.51
CA HIS A 157 24.91 34.68 9.41
C HIS A 157 26.28 33.99 9.56
N HIS A 158 27.38 34.76 9.59
CA HIS A 158 28.76 34.25 9.66
C HIS A 158 29.13 33.27 8.52
N GLY A 159 28.61 33.52 7.31
CA GLY A 159 28.86 32.71 6.11
C GLY A 159 27.97 31.47 5.96
N TRP A 160 27.13 31.16 6.96
CA TRP A 160 26.23 30.00 6.97
C TRP A 160 24.90 30.29 6.26
N PRO A 161 24.31 29.34 5.53
CA PRO A 161 22.99 29.52 4.91
C PRO A 161 21.87 29.81 5.93
N ALA A 162 20.92 30.65 5.54
CA ALA A 162 19.74 31.01 6.33
C ALA A 162 18.60 29.99 6.15
N GLU A 163 17.89 29.67 7.24
CA GLU A 163 16.56 29.07 7.13
C GLU A 163 15.55 30.15 6.73
N SER A 164 14.71 29.85 5.74
CA SER A 164 13.59 30.70 5.33
C SER A 164 12.50 29.84 4.68
N THR A 165 11.27 30.35 4.67
CA THR A 165 10.12 29.70 4.06
C THR A 165 10.34 29.44 2.57
N VAL A 166 10.79 30.44 1.81
CA VAL A 166 11.23 30.29 0.40
C VAL A 166 12.27 29.16 0.24
N ASN A 167 13.31 29.10 1.09
CA ASN A 167 14.35 28.08 0.98
C ASN A 167 13.80 26.66 1.24
N SER A 168 12.90 26.51 2.22
CA SER A 168 12.29 25.21 2.52
C SER A 168 11.32 24.76 1.43
N LEU A 169 10.40 25.64 1.02
CA LEU A 169 9.40 25.34 -0.02
C LEU A 169 10.07 24.97 -1.35
N ALA A 170 11.19 25.60 -1.72
CA ALA A 170 11.95 25.23 -2.90
C ALA A 170 12.55 23.82 -2.79
N ILE A 171 13.20 23.48 -1.66
CA ILE A 171 13.76 22.15 -1.41
C ILE A 171 12.69 21.06 -1.43
N TRP A 172 11.56 21.29 -0.76
CA TRP A 172 10.43 20.35 -0.75
C TRP A 172 9.76 20.21 -2.11
N SER A 173 9.53 21.33 -2.81
CA SER A 173 8.94 21.30 -4.16
C SER A 173 9.81 20.54 -5.15
N LEU A 174 11.14 20.73 -5.11
CA LEU A 174 12.05 19.93 -5.96
C LEU A 174 12.01 18.45 -5.58
N PHE A 175 12.05 18.09 -4.29
CA PHE A 175 11.95 16.70 -3.86
C PHE A 175 10.64 16.03 -4.33
N MET A 176 9.50 16.70 -4.15
CA MET A 176 8.19 16.18 -4.53
C MET A 176 7.99 16.14 -6.06
N MET A 177 8.67 17.00 -6.82
CA MET A 177 8.66 16.99 -8.29
C MET A 177 9.63 15.99 -8.93
N LEU A 178 10.47 15.27 -8.15
CA LEU A 178 11.43 14.30 -8.70
C LEU A 178 10.79 12.92 -8.89
N ASP A 179 10.97 12.39 -10.09
CA ASP A 179 10.60 11.03 -10.52
C ASP A 179 11.86 10.27 -11.00
N ALA A 180 11.67 9.02 -11.42
CA ALA A 180 12.73 8.14 -11.92
C ALA A 180 13.50 8.77 -13.10
N ASP A 181 12.74 9.28 -14.08
CA ASP A 181 13.25 9.73 -15.38
C ASP A 181 14.01 11.05 -15.24
N LYS A 182 13.49 12.00 -14.44
CA LYS A 182 14.20 13.24 -14.09
C LYS A 182 15.50 12.98 -13.35
N LEU A 183 15.53 11.98 -12.46
CA LEU A 183 16.77 11.59 -11.78
C LEU A 183 17.77 10.96 -12.77
N ALA A 184 17.33 10.05 -13.63
CA ALA A 184 18.17 9.46 -14.67
C ALA A 184 18.76 10.53 -15.62
N ALA A 185 17.94 11.49 -16.04
CA ALA A 185 18.33 12.60 -16.90
C ALA A 185 19.15 13.71 -16.20
N MET A 186 19.21 13.73 -14.86
CA MET A 186 19.98 14.75 -14.12
C MET A 186 21.47 14.39 -14.08
N SER A 187 22.28 15.14 -14.82
CA SER A 187 23.75 15.00 -14.87
C SER A 187 24.39 15.14 -13.48
N GLN A 188 25.52 14.46 -13.29
CA GLN A 188 26.20 14.46 -11.99
C GLN A 188 26.60 15.87 -11.53
N ASP A 189 26.93 16.79 -12.45
CA ASP A 189 27.26 18.17 -12.10
C ASP A 189 26.05 18.95 -11.55
N ARG A 190 24.84 18.72 -12.11
CA ARG A 190 23.59 19.29 -11.55
C ARG A 190 23.26 18.68 -10.19
N ARG A 191 23.39 17.34 -10.06
CA ARG A 191 23.24 16.66 -8.76
C ARG A 191 24.19 17.24 -7.72
N ASN A 192 25.47 17.43 -8.07
CA ASN A 192 26.50 18.00 -7.21
C ASN A 192 26.16 19.44 -6.80
N ALA A 193 25.78 20.30 -7.75
CA ALA A 193 25.41 21.69 -7.48
C ALA A 193 24.22 21.81 -6.50
N ILE A 194 23.20 20.96 -6.64
CA ILE A 194 22.10 20.87 -5.67
C ILE A 194 22.60 20.33 -4.32
N ILE A 195 23.35 19.22 -4.32
CA ILE A 195 23.90 18.57 -3.13
C ILE A 195 24.73 19.55 -2.29
N GLU A 196 25.63 20.32 -2.90
CA GLU A 196 26.52 21.25 -2.22
C GLU A 196 25.74 22.36 -1.49
N ARG A 197 24.67 22.88 -2.12
CA ARG A 197 23.79 23.89 -1.52
C ARG A 197 22.99 23.36 -0.35
N ILE A 198 22.44 22.13 -0.45
CA ILE A 198 21.57 21.55 0.59
C ILE A 198 22.33 20.83 1.72
N ARG A 199 23.59 20.41 1.49
CA ARG A 199 24.40 19.63 2.46
C ARG A 199 24.45 20.21 3.88
N PRO A 200 24.54 21.54 4.12
CA PRO A 200 24.51 22.10 5.47
C PRO A 200 23.27 21.66 6.26
N TYR A 201 22.08 21.82 5.68
CA TYR A 201 20.79 21.40 6.27
C TYR A 201 20.69 19.88 6.52
N VAL A 202 21.53 19.07 5.87
CA VAL A 202 21.59 17.61 6.04
C VAL A 202 22.49 17.20 7.20
N VAL A 203 23.70 17.80 7.29
CA VAL A 203 24.74 17.36 8.24
C VAL A 203 24.75 18.15 9.54
N THR A 204 24.36 19.43 9.54
CA THR A 204 24.18 20.21 10.77
C THR A 204 22.72 20.25 11.17
N ALA A 205 22.14 19.07 11.47
CA ALA A 205 20.85 18.96 12.15
C ALA A 205 20.83 19.69 13.51
N LEU A 206 22.01 19.98 14.07
CA LEU A 206 22.23 20.81 15.25
C LEU A 206 21.99 22.31 15.03
N ARG A 207 21.88 22.76 13.77
CA ARG A 207 21.67 24.16 13.37
C ARG A 207 20.33 24.38 12.67
N TYR A 208 19.83 23.35 11.98
CA TYR A 208 18.61 23.42 11.18
C TYR A 208 17.55 22.46 11.76
N PRO A 209 16.40 22.96 12.24
CA PRO A 209 15.34 22.19 12.88
C PRO A 209 14.96 20.95 12.10
N SER A 210 15.14 19.80 12.74
CA SER A 210 14.78 18.49 12.20
C SER A 210 13.43 17.98 12.69
N PHE A 211 12.80 18.70 13.64
CA PHE A 211 11.56 18.37 14.33
C PHE A 211 10.68 19.63 14.49
N HIS A 212 9.37 19.47 14.64
CA HIS A 212 8.43 20.58 14.81
C HIS A 212 8.59 21.23 16.19
N ALA A 213 8.38 20.43 17.24
CA ALA A 213 8.69 20.76 18.63
C ALA A 213 9.90 19.94 19.13
N PRO A 214 10.64 20.43 20.14
CA PRO A 214 11.91 19.84 20.56
C PRO A 214 11.81 18.38 21.00
N ASP A 215 12.80 17.57 20.63
CA ASP A 215 12.81 16.11 20.83
C ASP A 215 13.03 15.67 22.28
N LYS A 216 13.42 16.59 23.18
CA LYS A 216 13.58 16.31 24.61
C LYS A 216 12.26 16.07 25.35
N HIS A 217 11.17 16.69 24.92
CA HIS A 217 9.86 16.57 25.54
C HIS A 217 9.01 15.50 24.86
N PHE A 218 8.31 14.67 25.64
CA PHE A 218 7.29 13.76 25.15
C PHE A 218 5.89 14.35 25.29
N SER A 219 5.68 15.11 26.36
CA SER A 219 4.37 15.67 26.75
C SER A 219 4.25 17.12 26.31
N PHE A 220 3.05 17.52 25.88
CA PHE A 220 2.68 18.91 25.59
C PHE A 220 1.25 19.15 26.13
N PRO A 221 0.89 20.39 26.53
CA PRO A 221 1.70 21.62 26.49
C PRO A 221 2.90 21.59 27.46
N LEU A 222 3.87 22.48 27.21
CA LEU A 222 4.88 22.87 28.19
C LEU A 222 4.27 23.76 29.28
N SER A 223 4.89 23.83 30.45
CA SER A 223 4.46 24.71 31.54
C SER A 223 4.90 26.16 31.32
N GLU A 224 4.06 27.12 31.73
CA GLU A 224 4.32 28.57 31.70
C GLU A 224 5.68 28.96 32.33
N ASP A 225 6.12 28.28 33.40
CA ASP A 225 7.45 28.42 34.01
C ASP A 225 8.62 28.27 33.00
N LEU A 226 8.43 27.46 31.95
CA LEU A 226 9.42 27.23 30.88
C LEU A 226 9.26 28.23 29.72
N GLU A 227 8.14 28.94 29.64
CA GLU A 227 7.92 30.04 28.70
C GLU A 227 8.67 31.28 29.18
N GLU A 228 8.42 31.72 30.42
CA GLU A 228 9.10 32.90 31.02
C GLU A 228 10.62 32.76 31.06
N GLN A 229 11.13 31.53 31.26
CA GLN A 229 12.56 31.25 31.40
C GLN A 229 13.25 30.92 30.06
N PHE A 230 12.48 30.64 29.01
CA PHE A 230 12.91 30.21 27.67
C PHE A 230 14.19 29.32 27.66
N PRO A 231 14.18 28.17 28.37
CA PRO A 231 15.39 27.56 28.93
C PRO A 231 16.34 27.00 27.85
N TYR A 232 17.49 27.66 27.72
CA TYR A 232 18.53 27.30 26.76
C TYR A 232 19.21 25.96 27.09
N THR A 233 18.89 24.91 26.34
CA THR A 233 19.37 23.55 26.59
C THR A 233 20.82 23.28 26.19
N LEU A 234 21.38 24.06 25.26
CA LEU A 234 22.79 23.99 24.88
C LEU A 234 23.27 25.31 24.26
N MET A 235 24.33 25.89 24.80
CA MET A 235 25.05 27.01 24.18
C MET A 235 26.12 26.47 23.22
N THR A 236 26.02 26.80 21.94
CA THR A 236 27.03 26.49 20.92
C THR A 236 27.85 27.74 20.57
N PRO A 237 29.00 27.61 19.87
CA PRO A 237 29.73 28.74 19.30
C PRO A 237 28.94 29.57 18.26
N HIS A 238 27.75 29.13 17.85
CA HIS A 238 26.84 29.88 16.96
C HIS A 238 25.68 30.57 17.69
N GLY A 239 25.61 30.47 19.03
CA GLY A 239 24.44 30.85 19.83
C GLY A 239 23.73 29.63 20.42
N PHE A 240 22.51 29.83 20.93
CA PHE A 240 21.72 28.77 21.52
C PHE A 240 21.22 27.77 20.47
N TYR A 241 21.28 26.49 20.83
CA TYR A 241 20.86 25.38 19.97
C TYR A 241 19.35 25.46 19.68
N PRO A 242 18.91 25.24 18.43
CA PRO A 242 17.50 25.34 18.05
C PRO A 242 16.70 24.15 18.59
N GLN A 243 16.15 24.32 19.80
CA GLN A 243 15.10 23.45 20.34
C GLN A 243 13.77 24.19 20.50
N TYR A 244 13.77 25.47 20.88
CA TYR A 244 12.57 26.30 20.99
C TYR A 244 12.60 27.38 19.91
N ARG A 245 11.72 27.26 18.91
CA ARG A 245 11.42 28.34 17.95
C ARG A 245 10.20 29.09 18.48
N HIS A 246 10.24 30.42 18.48
CA HIS A 246 9.12 31.23 18.95
C HIS A 246 7.90 30.98 18.04
N PRO A 247 6.68 30.73 18.56
CA PRO A 247 5.52 30.42 17.74
C PRO A 247 5.20 31.51 16.72
N GLU A 248 5.40 32.79 17.06
CA GLU A 248 5.27 33.94 16.16
C GLU A 248 6.18 33.89 14.93
N HIS A 249 7.28 33.14 14.97
CA HIS A 249 8.19 32.93 13.84
C HIS A 249 7.87 31.65 13.04
N LEU A 250 6.80 30.94 13.41
CA LEU A 250 6.31 29.72 12.76
C LEU A 250 4.87 29.82 12.24
N ARG A 251 4.04 30.70 12.82
CA ARG A 251 2.65 30.91 12.39
C ARG A 251 2.60 31.82 11.16
N GLU A 252 2.45 31.21 9.98
CA GLU A 252 2.15 31.92 8.74
C GLU A 252 0.65 31.85 8.43
N TYR A 253 0.06 32.96 7.98
CA TYR A 253 -1.35 33.06 7.61
C TYR A 253 -1.49 33.22 6.09
N LEU A 254 -2.13 32.25 5.43
CA LEU A 254 -2.22 32.21 3.97
C LEU A 254 -3.69 32.09 3.51
N PRO A 255 -4.10 32.79 2.43
CA PRO A 255 -5.41 32.57 1.82
C PRO A 255 -5.39 31.31 0.95
N HIS A 256 -6.17 30.29 1.31
CA HIS A 256 -6.34 29.05 0.54
C HIS A 256 -7.85 28.75 0.39
N PHE A 257 -8.33 28.59 -0.84
CA PHE A 257 -9.77 28.58 -1.16
C PHE A 257 -10.54 29.80 -0.62
N GLY A 258 -9.88 30.96 -0.50
CA GLY A 258 -10.47 32.17 0.09
C GLY A 258 -10.69 32.10 1.61
N LEU A 259 -10.12 31.09 2.29
CA LEU A 259 -10.12 30.95 3.74
C LEU A 259 -8.71 31.27 4.27
N PRO A 260 -8.58 31.98 5.41
CA PRO A 260 -7.29 32.06 6.09
C PRO A 260 -6.96 30.68 6.67
N ILE A 261 -5.79 30.14 6.33
CA ILE A 261 -5.21 28.98 7.00
C ILE A 261 -3.97 29.42 7.80
N GLU A 262 -3.89 28.95 9.05
CA GLU A 262 -2.67 29.00 9.86
C GLU A 262 -1.83 27.77 9.52
N ILE A 263 -0.56 27.97 9.15
CA ILE A 263 0.36 26.91 8.76
C ILE A 263 1.80 27.30 9.13
N SER A 264 2.66 26.31 9.33
CA SER A 264 4.10 26.48 9.49
C SER A 264 4.86 25.93 8.30
N ALA A 265 5.94 26.61 7.91
CA ALA A 265 6.82 26.14 6.83
C ALA A 265 7.29 24.70 7.08
N PRO A 266 7.30 23.82 6.06
CA PRO A 266 7.76 22.44 6.21
C PRO A 266 9.24 22.42 6.61
N LEU A 267 9.68 21.39 7.34
CA LEU A 267 11.01 21.39 7.97
C LEU A 267 12.14 21.33 6.92
N ILE A 268 12.97 22.38 6.85
CA ILE A 268 14.01 22.51 5.82
C ILE A 268 15.04 21.36 5.90
N ALA A 269 15.44 20.96 7.10
CA ALA A 269 16.38 19.86 7.30
C ALA A 269 15.80 18.50 6.91
N GLN A 270 14.48 18.32 6.98
CA GLN A 270 13.81 17.07 6.60
C GLN A 270 13.72 16.95 5.07
N GLY A 271 13.26 18.01 4.39
CA GLY A 271 13.25 18.07 2.92
C GLY A 271 14.67 17.95 2.35
N ALA A 272 15.65 18.61 2.96
CA ALA A 272 17.05 18.52 2.54
C ALA A 272 17.60 17.10 2.69
N LYS A 273 17.27 16.36 3.77
CA LYS A 273 17.69 14.95 3.94
C LYS A 273 17.06 14.03 2.90
N LEU A 274 15.77 14.21 2.60
CA LEU A 274 15.08 13.45 1.55
C LEU A 274 15.69 13.71 0.17
N LEU A 275 15.87 14.98 -0.20
CA LEU A 275 16.50 15.37 -1.46
C LEU A 275 17.96 14.89 -1.55
N TYR A 276 18.75 15.05 -0.49
CA TYR A 276 20.13 14.58 -0.44
C TYR A 276 20.25 13.07 -0.55
N LEU A 277 19.47 12.29 0.20
CA LEU A 277 19.49 10.82 0.11
C LEU A 277 18.98 10.32 -1.26
N THR A 278 18.14 11.10 -1.95
CA THR A 278 17.70 10.81 -3.32
C THR A 278 18.81 11.05 -4.36
N LEU A 279 19.63 12.09 -4.18
CA LEU A 279 20.68 12.49 -5.13
C LEU A 279 22.05 11.81 -4.86
N TYR A 280 22.37 11.51 -3.59
CA TYR A 280 23.67 11.01 -3.11
C TYR A 280 23.70 9.48 -2.98
N GLU A 281 23.29 8.76 -4.02
CA GLU A 281 23.16 7.29 -3.99
C GLU A 281 24.53 6.57 -4.09
N THR A 282 25.26 6.55 -2.98
CA THR A 282 26.61 5.96 -2.90
C THR A 282 26.53 4.44 -2.74
N ARG A 283 27.06 3.65 -3.68
CA ARG A 283 27.16 2.17 -3.55
C ARG A 283 28.27 1.77 -2.57
N LEU A 284 28.05 0.72 -1.79
CA LEU A 284 29.05 0.04 -0.97
C LEU A 284 30.08 -0.67 -1.86
N PRO A 285 31.37 -0.72 -1.45
CA PRO A 285 32.43 -1.35 -2.22
C PRO A 285 32.31 -2.89 -2.22
N HIS A 286 32.49 -3.50 -3.38
CA HIS A 286 32.74 -4.95 -3.47
C HIS A 286 34.19 -5.23 -3.10
N HIS A 287 34.38 -6.14 -2.14
CA HIS A 287 35.70 -6.63 -1.72
C HIS A 287 35.86 -8.10 -2.16
N PRO A 288 36.75 -8.42 -3.11
CA PRO A 288 36.90 -9.78 -3.66
C PRO A 288 37.32 -10.88 -2.66
N GLU A 289 37.67 -10.50 -1.43
CA GLU A 289 38.07 -11.40 -0.33
C GLU A 289 36.89 -11.86 0.54
N LEU A 290 35.69 -11.34 0.29
CA LEU A 290 34.44 -11.77 0.91
C LEU A 290 33.94 -13.08 0.25
N PRO A 291 33.26 -13.98 1.00
CA PRO A 291 32.60 -15.14 0.41
C PRO A 291 31.45 -14.69 -0.49
N ALA A 292 31.11 -15.49 -1.50
CA ALA A 292 29.97 -15.22 -2.38
C ALA A 292 28.66 -15.11 -1.59
N ASP A 293 28.44 -16.06 -0.68
CA ASP A 293 27.21 -16.24 0.09
C ASP A 293 27.50 -16.78 1.50
N ARG A 294 26.44 -16.99 2.28
CA ARG A 294 26.51 -17.44 3.68
C ARG A 294 26.91 -18.91 3.82
N GLU A 295 26.61 -19.76 2.86
CA GLU A 295 26.99 -21.18 2.87
C GLU A 295 28.49 -21.33 2.62
N GLN A 296 29.04 -20.61 1.64
CA GLN A 296 30.48 -20.53 1.41
C GLN A 296 31.21 -19.90 2.63
N ALA A 297 30.62 -18.90 3.28
CA ALA A 297 31.19 -18.35 4.52
C ALA A 297 31.33 -19.42 5.62
N ILE A 298 30.29 -20.22 5.85
CA ILE A 298 30.28 -21.33 6.81
C ILE A 298 31.27 -22.43 6.41
N ALA A 299 31.32 -22.81 5.13
CA ALA A 299 32.27 -23.80 4.61
C ALA A 299 33.75 -23.36 4.76
N LEU A 300 34.01 -22.05 4.72
CA LEU A 300 35.33 -21.45 5.01
C LEU A 300 35.59 -21.23 6.52
N GLY A 301 34.71 -21.68 7.40
CA GLY A 301 34.82 -21.51 8.85
C GLY A 301 34.57 -20.07 9.34
N ARG A 302 34.04 -19.18 8.50
CA ARG A 302 33.72 -17.79 8.85
C ARG A 302 32.33 -17.70 9.49
N THR A 303 32.21 -18.20 10.73
CA THR A 303 30.96 -18.21 11.51
C THR A 303 30.77 -16.95 12.38
N PHE A 304 31.57 -15.90 12.15
CA PHE A 304 31.46 -14.60 12.83
C PHE A 304 30.65 -13.60 11.99
N VAL A 305 30.18 -12.52 12.60
CA VAL A 305 29.43 -11.47 11.89
C VAL A 305 30.33 -10.79 10.86
N ALA A 306 29.95 -10.90 9.59
CA ALA A 306 30.60 -10.28 8.44
C ALA A 306 29.67 -10.36 7.22
N PRO A 307 29.66 -9.35 6.33
CA PRO A 307 28.90 -9.41 5.08
C PRO A 307 29.55 -10.36 4.06
N THR A 308 28.71 -10.95 3.22
CA THR A 308 29.11 -11.70 2.01
C THR A 308 28.91 -10.81 0.77
N LEU A 309 29.35 -11.24 -0.41
CA LEU A 309 29.07 -10.51 -1.66
C LEU A 309 27.56 -10.38 -1.89
N ALA A 310 26.78 -11.45 -1.69
CA ALA A 310 25.33 -11.42 -1.77
C ALA A 310 24.67 -10.41 -0.80
N ASP A 311 25.23 -10.20 0.40
CA ASP A 311 24.74 -9.19 1.35
C ASP A 311 25.10 -7.76 0.91
N ILE A 312 26.25 -7.57 0.23
CA ILE A 312 26.66 -6.31 -0.39
C ILE A 312 25.78 -5.98 -1.61
N ASP A 313 25.52 -6.98 -2.47
CA ASP A 313 24.65 -6.86 -3.65
C ASP A 313 23.22 -6.47 -3.28
N GLU A 314 22.66 -7.07 -2.22
CA GLU A 314 21.37 -6.69 -1.66
C GLU A 314 21.37 -5.24 -1.14
N ALA A 315 22.32 -4.89 -0.27
CA ALA A 315 22.43 -3.53 0.26
C ALA A 315 22.66 -2.47 -0.84
N ASN A 316 23.30 -2.85 -1.96
CA ASN A 316 23.56 -2.00 -3.11
C ASN A 316 22.36 -1.83 -4.04
N ALA A 317 21.44 -2.80 -4.11
CA ALA A 317 20.23 -2.68 -4.90
C ALA A 317 19.31 -1.57 -4.38
N HIS A 318 19.37 -1.28 -3.08
CA HIS A 318 18.36 -0.46 -2.42
C HIS A 318 18.59 1.04 -2.52
N ARG A 319 17.83 1.68 -3.42
CA ARG A 319 17.60 3.12 -3.45
C ARG A 319 17.24 3.63 -2.05
N ALA A 320 17.90 4.71 -1.65
CA ALA A 320 17.83 5.23 -0.28
C ALA A 320 16.50 5.91 0.07
N VAL A 321 15.72 6.37 -0.93
CA VAL A 321 14.45 7.11 -0.77
C VAL A 321 13.37 6.53 -1.69
N ARG A 322 12.08 6.57 -1.29
CA ARG A 322 10.94 6.24 -2.16
C ARG A 322 10.41 7.56 -2.71
N LEU A 323 10.42 7.70 -4.03
CA LEU A 323 9.95 8.90 -4.71
C LEU A 323 8.44 9.09 -4.50
N VAL A 324 7.98 10.33 -4.62
CA VAL A 324 6.57 10.68 -4.44
C VAL A 324 5.75 10.11 -5.60
N SER A 325 4.57 9.56 -5.30
CA SER A 325 3.62 9.17 -6.35
C SER A 325 2.82 10.38 -6.80
N HIS A 326 2.80 10.65 -8.11
CA HIS A 326 2.10 11.79 -8.70
C HIS A 326 0.66 11.51 -9.10
N GLY A 327 0.14 10.30 -8.82
CA GLY A 327 -1.22 9.90 -9.19
C GLY A 327 -1.44 9.79 -10.70
N ALA A 328 -2.71 9.89 -11.14
CA ALA A 328 -3.08 9.89 -12.56
C ALA A 328 -4.31 10.78 -12.78
N TRP A 329 -4.34 11.58 -13.86
CA TRP A 329 -5.39 12.59 -14.11
C TRP A 329 -6.83 12.05 -14.01
N ASP A 330 -7.02 10.80 -14.43
CA ASP A 330 -8.28 10.05 -14.53
C ASP A 330 -8.53 9.10 -13.33
N TRP A 331 -7.77 9.22 -12.23
CA TRP A 331 -7.84 8.28 -11.09
C TRP A 331 -9.26 8.06 -10.55
N ARG A 332 -10.03 9.14 -10.39
CA ARG A 332 -11.40 9.11 -9.84
C ARG A 332 -12.39 8.37 -10.74
N GLU A 333 -12.12 8.26 -12.04
CA GLU A 333 -12.93 7.51 -13.02
C GLU A 333 -12.65 5.99 -12.98
N LYS A 334 -11.58 5.56 -12.30
CA LYS A 334 -11.20 4.16 -12.13
C LYS A 334 -11.78 3.50 -10.88
N LEU A 335 -12.41 4.29 -10.00
CA LEU A 335 -13.04 3.82 -8.75
C LEU A 335 -14.49 3.38 -8.97
N ASP A 336 -14.95 2.43 -8.15
CA ASP A 336 -16.38 2.09 -8.10
C ASP A 336 -17.22 3.17 -7.40
N ALA A 337 -18.55 3.00 -7.37
CA ALA A 337 -19.47 3.97 -6.81
C ALA A 337 -19.35 4.15 -5.28
N ALA A 338 -18.99 3.10 -4.54
CA ALA A 338 -18.83 3.15 -3.08
C ALA A 338 -17.46 3.71 -2.68
N GLN A 339 -16.39 3.26 -3.35
CA GLN A 339 -15.05 3.88 -3.25
C GLN A 339 -15.13 5.37 -3.59
N GLY A 340 -15.81 5.71 -4.68
CA GLY A 340 -16.03 7.09 -5.10
C GLY A 340 -16.80 7.92 -4.09
N GLN A 341 -17.80 7.37 -3.42
CA GLN A 341 -18.52 8.06 -2.33
C GLN A 341 -17.62 8.32 -1.12
N LEU A 342 -16.76 7.38 -0.73
CA LEU A 342 -15.82 7.55 0.38
C LEU A 342 -14.75 8.63 0.10
N GLU A 343 -14.37 8.83 -1.16
CA GLU A 343 -13.46 9.91 -1.59
C GLU A 343 -14.17 11.27 -1.75
N ASP A 344 -15.49 11.25 -1.98
CA ASP A 344 -16.31 12.44 -2.23
C ASP A 344 -16.99 13.00 -0.97
N ASP A 345 -17.00 12.28 0.16
CA ASP A 345 -17.68 12.70 1.42
C ASP A 345 -16.84 13.56 2.37
N GLY A 346 -15.56 13.75 2.07
CA GLY A 346 -14.66 14.63 2.83
C GLY A 346 -14.15 14.07 4.17
N VAL A 347 -14.46 12.82 4.54
CA VAL A 347 -14.02 12.24 5.81
C VAL A 347 -12.73 11.43 5.64
N TRP A 348 -11.68 11.77 6.40
CA TRP A 348 -10.41 11.05 6.39
C TRP A 348 -10.54 9.59 6.86
N ARG A 349 -9.98 8.66 6.08
CA ARG A 349 -9.93 7.22 6.39
C ARG A 349 -8.66 6.59 5.85
N THR A 350 -8.19 5.52 6.50
CA THR A 350 -7.07 4.69 6.01
C THR A 350 -7.42 3.84 4.77
N THR A 351 -8.69 3.81 4.36
CA THR A 351 -9.19 3.08 3.19
C THR A 351 -9.28 3.94 1.93
N LEU A 352 -8.90 5.22 1.99
CA LEU A 352 -8.89 6.10 0.82
C LEU A 352 -7.71 5.74 -0.11
N THR A 353 -7.92 5.98 -1.40
CA THR A 353 -7.03 5.61 -2.52
C THR A 353 -6.31 6.81 -3.14
N ALA A 354 -6.86 8.01 -2.94
CA ALA A 354 -6.34 9.28 -3.43
C ALA A 354 -4.90 9.57 -2.96
N ALA A 355 -4.01 9.97 -3.88
CA ALA A 355 -2.58 10.12 -3.59
C ALA A 355 -2.26 11.21 -2.54
N SER A 356 -3.11 12.23 -2.42
CA SER A 356 -3.00 13.27 -1.38
C SER A 356 -3.13 12.74 0.06
N VAL A 357 -3.78 11.60 0.26
CA VAL A 357 -4.04 11.01 1.60
C VAL A 357 -2.73 10.66 2.31
N ALA A 358 -1.71 10.29 1.53
CA ALA A 358 -0.36 10.02 2.04
C ALA A 358 0.27 11.23 2.76
N TRP A 359 -0.19 12.45 2.47
CA TRP A 359 0.32 13.70 3.01
C TRP A 359 -0.51 14.28 4.17
N ASP A 360 -1.67 13.70 4.51
CA ASP A 360 -2.54 14.30 5.52
C ASP A 360 -1.89 14.32 6.93
N ASN A 361 -1.10 13.29 7.27
CA ASN A 361 -0.28 13.26 8.49
C ASN A 361 0.79 14.36 8.55
N ASP A 362 1.31 14.79 7.39
CA ASP A 362 2.27 15.89 7.29
C ASP A 362 1.55 17.24 7.33
N TRP A 363 0.39 17.36 6.65
CA TRP A 363 -0.48 18.53 6.65
C TRP A 363 -0.98 18.91 8.06
N HIS A 364 -1.57 17.95 8.78
CA HIS A 364 -2.08 18.22 10.14
C HIS A 364 -0.94 18.56 11.12
N ARG A 365 0.30 18.11 10.84
CA ARG A 365 1.50 18.58 11.52
C ARG A 365 1.80 20.04 11.22
N TRP A 366 1.82 20.44 9.94
CA TRP A 366 2.14 21.81 9.53
C TRP A 366 1.12 22.85 10.02
N CYS A 367 -0.17 22.50 10.07
CA CYS A 367 -1.24 23.38 10.55
C CYS A 367 -1.55 23.28 12.06
N GLY A 368 -1.24 22.15 12.71
CA GLY A 368 -1.66 21.86 14.09
C GLY A 368 -0.55 21.66 15.11
N CYS A 369 0.71 21.55 14.69
CA CYS A 369 1.86 21.30 15.57
C CYS A 369 2.85 22.48 15.53
N ILE A 370 2.33 23.69 15.75
CA ILE A 370 3.09 24.95 15.64
C ILE A 370 3.55 25.45 17.02
N ASP A 371 2.66 25.39 18.02
CA ASP A 371 2.88 25.95 19.35
C ASP A 371 2.92 24.85 20.44
N PRO A 372 4.07 24.62 21.10
CA PRO A 372 4.17 23.62 22.17
C PRO A 372 3.76 24.11 23.57
N TRP A 373 3.40 25.38 23.77
CA TRP A 373 2.91 25.92 25.05
C TRP A 373 1.39 25.94 25.15
N VAL A 374 0.68 26.06 24.02
CA VAL A 374 -0.79 26.04 23.98
C VAL A 374 -1.32 24.60 23.82
N ASN A 375 -2.39 24.25 24.54
CA ASN A 375 -3.05 22.94 24.47
C ASN A 375 -4.17 22.90 23.42
N ASP A 376 -3.87 23.29 22.18
CA ASP A 376 -4.86 23.33 21.10
C ASP A 376 -5.29 21.91 20.66
N PRO A 377 -6.58 21.69 20.35
CA PRO A 377 -7.04 20.44 19.74
C PRO A 377 -6.32 20.17 18.41
N LEU A 378 -5.71 19.00 18.27
CA LEU A 378 -5.06 18.61 17.01
C LEU A 378 -6.06 18.67 15.86
N LYS A 379 -5.77 19.49 14.85
CA LYS A 379 -6.61 19.77 13.66
C LYS A 379 -6.79 18.57 12.72
N GLY A 380 -6.45 17.35 13.15
CA GLY A 380 -6.59 16.08 12.43
C GLY A 380 -5.60 15.01 12.89
N VAL A 381 -5.39 13.99 12.06
CA VAL A 381 -4.48 12.86 12.37
C VAL A 381 -3.04 13.22 11.97
N VAL A 382 -2.11 13.18 12.93
CA VAL A 382 -0.67 13.45 12.70
C VAL A 382 0.17 12.18 12.49
N TYR A 383 -0.39 11.02 12.83
CA TYR A 383 0.24 9.71 12.71
C TYR A 383 -0.82 8.62 12.47
N THR A 384 -0.70 7.89 11.37
CA THR A 384 -1.58 6.76 11.07
C THR A 384 -1.19 5.51 11.88
N LEU A 385 -2.14 4.97 12.64
CA LEU A 385 -1.97 3.75 13.42
C LEU A 385 -1.60 2.56 12.52
N GLY A 386 -0.61 1.79 12.95
CA GLY A 386 -0.09 0.64 12.23
C GLY A 386 1.02 0.96 11.23
N SER A 387 1.28 2.23 10.94
CA SER A 387 2.22 2.60 9.87
C SER A 387 3.70 2.46 10.23
N LEU A 388 4.07 2.13 11.47
CA LEU A 388 5.45 1.68 11.80
C LEU A 388 5.64 0.17 11.69
N ASN A 389 4.56 -0.59 11.61
CA ASN A 389 4.57 -2.04 11.67
C ASN A 389 5.16 -2.58 10.34
N GLY A 390 6.35 -3.22 10.33
CA GLY A 390 6.93 -3.74 9.07
C GLY A 390 8.36 -4.28 9.15
N LEU A 391 8.84 -4.85 8.04
CA LEU A 391 10.28 -4.92 7.77
C LEU A 391 10.69 -3.65 7.03
N TRP A 392 11.72 -3.00 7.55
CA TRP A 392 12.22 -1.73 7.07
C TRP A 392 13.71 -1.86 6.70
N GLN A 393 14.05 -1.68 5.41
CA GLN A 393 15.40 -1.91 4.86
C GLN A 393 16.04 -0.69 4.16
N GLY A 394 17.20 -0.20 4.57
CA GLY A 394 17.82 0.93 3.89
C GLY A 394 19.15 1.38 4.49
N ARG A 395 19.31 2.69 4.72
CA ARG A 395 20.64 3.31 4.89
C ARG A 395 20.72 4.25 6.08
N LEU A 396 21.90 4.26 6.69
CA LEU A 396 22.38 5.11 7.77
C LEU A 396 23.59 5.90 7.24
N LEU A 397 23.60 7.23 7.34
CA LEU A 397 24.80 8.03 7.03
C LEU A 397 25.51 8.44 8.32
N VAL A 398 26.81 8.16 8.40
CA VAL A 398 27.67 8.42 9.56
C VAL A 398 28.78 9.39 9.15
N PRO A 399 28.88 10.60 9.72
CA PRO A 399 29.97 11.52 9.41
C PRO A 399 31.28 11.10 10.08
N ASP A 400 32.42 11.50 9.52
CA ASP A 400 33.70 11.44 10.23
C ASP A 400 33.61 12.25 11.53
N VAL A 401 33.95 11.61 12.64
CA VAL A 401 33.75 12.15 14.00
C VAL A 401 34.56 13.43 14.23
N ASN A 402 35.80 13.50 13.71
CA ASN A 402 36.67 14.66 13.92
C ASN A 402 36.22 15.84 13.06
N GLN A 403 35.89 15.59 11.79
CA GLN A 403 35.37 16.61 10.88
C GLN A 403 34.00 17.13 11.32
N TYR A 404 33.14 16.25 11.84
CA TYR A 404 31.84 16.63 12.41
C TYR A 404 32.01 17.53 13.64
N HIS A 405 32.83 17.13 14.63
CA HIS A 405 33.07 17.96 15.81
C HIS A 405 33.73 19.30 15.46
N ALA A 406 34.66 19.33 14.50
CA ALA A 406 35.23 20.58 14.01
C ALA A 406 34.14 21.48 13.39
N LEU A 407 33.26 20.94 12.53
CA LEU A 407 32.18 21.69 11.90
C LEU A 407 31.21 22.31 12.92
N VAL A 408 30.72 21.52 13.88
CA VAL A 408 29.67 21.97 14.84
C VAL A 408 30.21 22.83 16.00
N THR A 409 31.52 23.14 15.99
CA THR A 409 32.15 24.07 16.94
C THR A 409 32.78 25.30 16.27
N SER A 410 32.73 25.40 14.94
CA SER A 410 33.35 26.49 14.18
C SER A 410 32.32 27.59 13.92
N GLN A 411 32.40 28.72 14.63
CA GLN A 411 31.41 29.81 14.57
C GLN A 411 31.09 30.26 13.13
N GLU A 412 32.11 30.40 12.30
CA GLU A 412 32.03 30.78 10.88
C GLU A 412 31.89 29.56 9.95
N PHE A 413 31.29 29.72 8.78
CA PHE A 413 31.10 28.62 7.84
C PHE A 413 32.44 28.21 7.21
N PRO A 414 32.92 26.96 7.38
CA PRO A 414 34.27 26.60 6.95
C PRO A 414 34.47 26.68 5.43
N GLU A 415 35.51 27.40 4.97
CA GLU A 415 35.89 27.47 3.55
C GLU A 415 36.18 26.08 2.94
N SER A 416 36.56 25.10 3.77
CA SER A 416 36.85 23.73 3.38
C SER A 416 35.61 22.81 3.38
N PHE A 417 34.41 23.32 3.66
CA PHE A 417 33.17 22.54 3.63
C PHE A 417 32.86 22.05 2.22
N SER A 418 32.70 20.74 2.07
CA SER A 418 32.57 20.10 0.75
C SER A 418 31.94 18.69 0.86
N ILE A 419 31.75 18.02 -0.28
CA ILE A 419 31.31 16.62 -0.33
C ILE A 419 32.26 15.66 0.42
N MET A 420 33.52 16.07 0.64
CA MET A 420 34.57 15.33 1.35
C MET A 420 34.82 15.79 2.79
N ASN A 421 34.17 16.88 3.25
CA ASN A 421 34.38 17.46 4.57
C ASN A 421 33.10 18.15 5.10
N PRO A 422 32.41 17.58 6.11
CA PRO A 422 32.65 16.28 6.71
C PRO A 422 32.33 15.16 5.70
N ARG A 423 33.20 14.14 5.63
CA ARG A 423 32.96 12.93 4.85
C ARG A 423 31.83 12.12 5.49
N LEU A 424 30.91 11.62 4.69
CA LEU A 424 29.83 10.72 5.13
C LEU A 424 30.13 9.30 4.67
N MET A 425 30.06 8.34 5.59
CA MET A 425 30.07 6.91 5.32
C MET A 425 28.63 6.39 5.26
N THR A 426 28.33 5.52 4.30
CA THR A 426 27.03 4.83 4.21
C THR A 426 27.12 3.47 4.89
N SER A 427 26.12 3.11 5.70
CA SER A 427 25.98 1.79 6.31
C SER A 427 24.54 1.27 6.14
N PRO A 428 24.31 -0.04 5.89
CA PRO A 428 22.96 -0.60 5.84
C PRO A 428 22.24 -0.54 7.18
N LEU A 429 20.91 -0.53 7.11
CA LEU A 429 20.03 -0.44 8.27
C LEU A 429 18.81 -1.34 8.04
N TYR A 430 18.61 -2.34 8.92
CA TYR A 430 17.55 -3.34 8.82
C TYR A 430 16.81 -3.46 10.15
N MET A 431 15.52 -3.11 10.16
CA MET A 431 14.65 -3.17 11.34
C MET A 431 13.37 -3.95 11.03
N ARG A 432 13.11 -5.07 11.71
CA ARG A 432 11.75 -5.63 11.81
C ARG A 432 11.08 -4.96 13.00
N LEU A 433 10.13 -4.07 12.75
CA LEU A 433 9.40 -3.32 13.77
C LEU A 433 7.98 -3.87 13.98
N ARG A 434 7.58 -3.90 15.25
CA ARG A 434 6.24 -4.24 15.73
C ARG A 434 5.69 -3.04 16.50
N GLU A 435 4.43 -2.69 16.26
CA GLU A 435 3.75 -1.54 16.87
C GLU A 435 2.75 -2.03 17.92
N HIS A 436 2.63 -1.33 19.05
CA HIS A 436 1.78 -1.74 20.17
C HIS A 436 1.10 -0.52 20.81
N HIS A 437 -0.19 -0.65 21.12
CA HIS A 437 -1.05 0.44 21.59
C HIS A 437 -1.45 0.25 23.05
N CYS A 438 -1.37 1.30 23.87
CA CYS A 438 -2.04 1.32 25.17
C CYS A 438 -3.49 1.76 24.93
N ILE A 439 -4.44 0.93 25.39
CA ILE A 439 -5.88 1.15 25.19
C ILE A 439 -6.54 1.54 26.51
N ASN A 440 -7.19 2.70 26.54
CA ASN A 440 -7.98 3.20 27.66
C ASN A 440 -9.05 2.15 28.06
N PRO A 441 -9.17 1.73 29.34
CA PRO A 441 -8.67 2.37 30.56
C PRO A 441 -7.27 1.96 31.06
N MET A 442 -6.46 1.22 30.30
CA MET A 442 -5.06 0.99 30.68
C MET A 442 -4.29 2.32 30.67
N GLN A 443 -3.51 2.57 31.73
CA GLN A 443 -2.65 3.74 31.81
C GLN A 443 -1.32 3.50 31.10
N PRO A 444 -0.84 4.43 30.26
CA PRO A 444 0.46 4.32 29.60
C PRO A 444 1.60 4.54 30.59
N VAL A 445 2.82 4.16 30.20
CA VAL A 445 4.01 4.44 31.03
C VAL A 445 4.31 5.94 31.03
N GLY A 446 4.46 6.54 32.21
CA GLY A 446 4.86 7.94 32.31
C GLY A 446 6.30 8.14 31.81
N ALA A 447 6.57 9.27 31.15
CA ALA A 447 7.90 9.59 30.61
C ALA A 447 9.00 9.57 31.69
N ALA A 448 10.28 9.66 31.30
CA ALA A 448 11.34 9.83 32.29
C ALA A 448 11.20 11.20 32.99
N LEU A 449 11.66 11.29 34.23
CA LEU A 449 11.76 12.57 34.94
C LEU A 449 13.16 13.17 34.70
N PRO A 450 13.30 14.51 34.70
CA PRO A 450 14.59 15.18 34.70
C PRO A 450 15.53 14.60 35.77
N GLN A 451 16.81 14.46 35.43
CA GLN A 451 17.77 13.77 36.30
C GLN A 451 18.37 14.68 37.38
N PHE A 452 18.34 15.99 37.16
CA PHE A 452 18.95 17.01 38.01
C PHE A 452 18.09 18.28 38.02
N GLU A 453 18.31 19.14 39.02
CA GLU A 453 17.71 20.47 39.09
C GLU A 453 18.20 21.33 37.90
N GLY A 454 17.28 21.83 37.07
CA GLY A 454 17.58 22.53 35.81
C GLY A 454 17.77 21.63 34.58
N ASP A 455 17.52 20.32 34.67
CA ASP A 455 17.41 19.43 33.50
C ASP A 455 16.00 19.48 32.90
N THR A 456 15.89 19.30 31.58
CA THR A 456 14.63 19.34 30.81
C THR A 456 14.46 18.16 29.85
N ASP A 457 15.33 17.14 29.94
CA ASP A 457 15.26 15.95 29.09
C ASP A 457 14.31 14.89 29.68
N GLU A 458 13.15 14.66 29.05
CA GLU A 458 12.19 13.59 29.44
C GLU A 458 12.66 12.17 29.04
N GLY A 459 13.96 12.01 28.79
CA GLY A 459 14.62 10.73 28.54
C GLY A 459 14.73 10.34 27.07
N ILE A 460 14.97 11.29 26.15
CA ILE A 460 15.09 10.99 24.71
C ILE A 460 16.17 9.95 24.42
N CYS A 461 17.27 9.95 25.19
CA CYS A 461 18.34 8.94 25.11
C CYS A 461 17.87 7.50 25.41
N ASN A 462 16.66 7.32 25.94
CA ASN A 462 15.99 6.04 26.19
C ASN A 462 14.60 5.97 25.51
N GLY A 463 14.33 6.79 24.48
CA GLY A 463 13.05 6.81 23.76
C GLY A 463 11.87 7.37 24.60
N TRP A 464 12.16 8.33 25.48
CA TRP A 464 11.27 8.88 26.51
C TRP A 464 10.78 7.88 27.56
N PHE A 465 11.32 6.66 27.57
CA PHE A 465 11.01 5.70 28.62
C PHE A 465 11.83 5.98 29.90
N PRO A 466 11.27 5.73 31.09
CA PRO A 466 12.07 5.60 32.30
C PRO A 466 12.96 4.35 32.24
N LYS A 467 13.79 4.14 33.26
CA LYS A 467 14.47 2.85 33.44
C LYS A 467 13.42 1.75 33.61
N MET A 468 13.33 0.87 32.62
CA MET A 468 12.25 -0.10 32.48
C MET A 468 12.76 -1.48 32.03
N SER A 469 11.90 -2.48 32.11
CA SER A 469 12.06 -3.73 31.35
C SER A 469 10.85 -4.02 30.48
N LEU A 470 11.09 -4.50 29.26
CA LEU A 470 10.08 -4.89 28.28
C LEU A 470 10.00 -6.40 28.18
N THR A 471 8.78 -6.94 28.18
CA THR A 471 8.52 -8.36 27.86
C THR A 471 7.36 -8.49 26.87
N GLU A 472 7.60 -9.16 25.74
CA GLU A 472 6.61 -9.39 24.69
C GLU A 472 6.10 -10.84 24.75
N HIS A 473 4.79 -11.04 24.85
CA HIS A 473 4.19 -12.37 24.90
C HIS A 473 2.73 -12.36 24.46
N GLY A 474 2.35 -13.26 23.53
CA GLY A 474 0.95 -13.50 23.17
C GLY A 474 0.22 -12.30 22.56
N GLY A 475 0.90 -11.49 21.76
CA GLY A 475 0.30 -10.29 21.14
C GLY A 475 0.11 -9.10 22.10
N ARG A 476 0.77 -9.11 23.27
CA ARG A 476 0.84 -7.98 24.20
C ARG A 476 2.29 -7.74 24.64
N VAL A 477 2.61 -6.48 24.92
CA VAL A 477 3.87 -6.06 25.56
C VAL A 477 3.57 -5.58 26.96
N ARG A 478 4.34 -6.08 27.93
CA ARG A 478 4.38 -5.61 29.31
C ARG A 478 5.60 -4.73 29.53
N VAL A 479 5.37 -3.57 30.14
CA VAL A 479 6.40 -2.60 30.51
C VAL A 479 6.42 -2.50 32.04
N GLU A 480 7.53 -2.88 32.67
CA GLU A 480 7.74 -2.66 34.11
C GLU A 480 8.60 -1.41 34.33
N ASP A 481 8.05 -0.39 35.01
CA ASP A 481 8.82 0.79 35.44
C ASP A 481 9.63 0.45 36.71
N GLU A 482 10.97 0.50 36.62
CA GLU A 482 11.84 0.16 37.74
C GLU A 482 11.94 1.27 38.80
N ARG A 483 11.55 2.51 38.50
CA ARG A 483 11.64 3.66 39.44
C ARG A 483 10.90 3.37 40.74
N ARG A 484 9.71 2.74 40.65
CA ARG A 484 8.86 2.45 41.82
C ARG A 484 9.40 1.35 42.73
N ARG A 485 10.48 0.63 42.36
CA ARG A 485 11.17 -0.33 43.26
C ARG A 485 12.02 0.34 44.35
N GLN A 486 12.23 1.66 44.31
CA GLN A 486 13.05 2.41 45.29
C GLN A 486 12.24 3.14 46.38
N VAL A 487 10.93 3.26 46.24
CA VAL A 487 10.03 3.89 47.24
C VAL A 487 9.25 2.80 47.96
N SER A 488 8.92 3.00 49.23
CA SER A 488 8.23 2.01 50.08
C SER A 488 6.73 1.85 49.77
N ALA A 489 6.39 1.55 48.51
CA ALA A 489 5.04 1.27 48.02
C ALA A 489 4.95 -0.18 47.49
N PRO A 490 3.85 -0.94 47.68
CA PRO A 490 3.90 -2.41 47.56
C PRO A 490 3.85 -2.99 46.14
N CYS A 491 3.76 -2.17 45.09
CA CYS A 491 3.46 -2.63 43.73
C CYS A 491 4.50 -2.17 42.70
N VAL A 492 5.06 -3.13 41.96
CA VAL A 492 5.67 -2.85 40.64
C VAL A 492 4.53 -2.46 39.70
N CYS A 493 4.65 -1.32 39.02
CA CYS A 493 3.66 -0.89 38.04
C CYS A 493 3.96 -1.52 36.68
N VAL A 494 3.06 -2.39 36.25
CA VAL A 494 3.12 -3.11 34.97
C VAL A 494 2.11 -2.46 34.02
N HIS A 495 2.60 -1.78 33.01
CA HIS A 495 1.78 -1.22 31.93
C HIS A 495 1.62 -2.27 30.83
N VAL A 496 0.47 -2.28 30.15
CA VAL A 496 0.12 -3.31 29.15
C VAL A 496 -0.29 -2.63 27.84
N TYR A 497 0.40 -3.02 26.77
CA TYR A 497 0.18 -2.57 25.41
C TYR A 497 -0.24 -3.77 24.55
N GLU A 498 -1.14 -3.56 23.60
CA GLU A 498 -1.60 -4.59 22.67
C GLU A 498 -0.90 -4.45 21.32
N THR A 499 -0.31 -5.52 20.80
CA THR A 499 0.33 -5.50 19.47
C THR A 499 -0.72 -5.22 18.40
N TYR A 500 -0.50 -4.19 17.60
CA TYR A 500 -1.37 -3.81 16.50
C TYR A 500 -1.29 -4.85 15.37
N VAL A 501 -2.46 -5.23 14.87
CA VAL A 501 -2.65 -6.15 13.74
C VAL A 501 -3.64 -5.48 12.79
N ALA A 502 -3.27 -5.37 11.51
CA ALA A 502 -4.13 -4.75 10.50
C ALA A 502 -5.50 -5.45 10.43
N GLY A 503 -6.57 -4.66 10.26
CA GLY A 503 -7.95 -5.16 10.21
C GLY A 503 -8.52 -5.66 11.55
N ARG A 504 -7.71 -5.86 12.60
CA ARG A 504 -8.20 -6.32 13.91
C ARG A 504 -8.63 -5.14 14.78
N GLN A 505 -9.90 -5.12 15.18
CA GLN A 505 -10.39 -4.20 16.23
C GLN A 505 -9.56 -4.38 17.51
N ASN A 506 -9.26 -3.28 18.20
CA ASN A 506 -8.55 -3.28 19.48
C ASN A 506 -9.53 -3.49 20.65
N SER A 507 -9.02 -3.53 21.89
CA SER A 507 -9.84 -3.70 23.09
C SER A 507 -10.64 -2.45 23.53
N HIS A 508 -10.85 -1.47 22.64
CA HIS A 508 -11.59 -0.26 22.98
C HIS A 508 -13.07 -0.55 23.21
N ASP A 509 -13.58 -0.08 24.35
CA ASP A 509 -14.98 -0.13 24.75
C ASP A 509 -15.40 1.26 25.25
N GLU A 510 -16.37 1.88 24.59
CA GLU A 510 -16.85 3.22 24.91
C GLU A 510 -17.49 3.32 26.30
N ALA A 511 -17.98 2.20 26.86
CA ALA A 511 -18.57 2.14 28.19
C ALA A 511 -17.55 2.12 29.33
N THR A 512 -16.27 1.83 29.05
CA THR A 512 -15.16 1.83 30.03
C THR A 512 -14.02 2.77 29.67
N CYS A 513 -13.97 3.29 28.45
CA CYS A 513 -13.03 4.31 28.00
C CYS A 513 -13.34 5.67 28.65
N MET A 514 -12.46 6.14 29.52
CA MET A 514 -12.63 7.42 30.24
C MET A 514 -12.77 8.63 29.30
N GLN A 515 -12.20 8.57 28.08
CA GLN A 515 -12.37 9.63 27.08
C GLN A 515 -13.76 9.63 26.43
N CYS A 516 -14.37 8.45 26.23
CA CYS A 516 -15.74 8.36 25.72
C CYS A 516 -16.76 8.75 26.80
N ILE A 517 -16.50 8.37 28.06
CA ILE A 517 -17.31 8.78 29.22
C ILE A 517 -17.27 10.30 29.38
N GLN A 518 -16.08 10.90 29.46
CA GLN A 518 -15.92 12.36 29.57
C GLN A 518 -16.58 13.08 28.39
N ARG A 519 -16.30 12.67 27.15
CA ARG A 519 -16.93 13.24 25.95
C ARG A 519 -18.45 13.20 26.02
N ARG A 520 -19.04 12.08 26.48
CA ARG A 520 -20.51 11.99 26.61
C ARG A 520 -21.03 12.88 27.74
N GLU A 521 -20.31 13.00 28.86
CA GLU A 521 -20.67 13.92 29.94
C GLU A 521 -20.57 15.39 29.49
N ASP A 522 -19.59 15.73 28.66
CA ASP A 522 -19.43 17.05 28.04
C ASP A 522 -20.53 17.34 27.00
N GLU A 523 -20.84 16.38 26.12
CA GLU A 523 -21.93 16.47 25.12
C GLU A 523 -23.32 16.52 25.80
N GLU A 524 -23.54 15.76 26.88
CA GLU A 524 -24.74 15.84 27.73
C GLU A 524 -24.83 17.20 28.45
N ALA A 525 -23.70 17.76 28.90
CA ALA A 525 -23.64 19.08 29.54
C ALA A 525 -23.89 20.22 28.56
N GLU A 526 -23.32 20.17 27.35
CA GLU A 526 -23.56 21.16 26.29
C GLU A 526 -25.01 21.08 25.81
N LEU A 527 -25.55 19.87 25.59
CA LEU A 527 -26.97 19.69 25.27
C LEU A 527 -27.86 20.24 26.39
N ALA A 528 -27.53 19.99 27.66
CA ALA A 528 -28.23 20.57 28.80
C ALA A 528 -28.04 22.09 28.94
N ALA A 529 -26.98 22.68 28.37
CA ALA A 529 -26.79 24.12 28.28
C ALA A 529 -27.64 24.72 27.15
N ARG A 530 -27.61 24.14 25.93
CA ARG A 530 -28.47 24.51 24.79
C ARG A 530 -29.96 24.40 25.16
N VAL A 531 -30.38 23.31 25.82
CA VAL A 531 -31.75 23.16 26.33
C VAL A 531 -32.09 24.22 27.39
N ARG A 532 -31.14 24.66 28.22
CA ARG A 532 -31.35 25.76 29.18
C ARG A 532 -31.39 27.15 28.52
N MET A 533 -30.67 27.37 27.42
CA MET A 533 -30.80 28.58 26.58
C MET A 533 -32.21 28.62 25.96
N ASN A 534 -32.57 27.58 25.21
CA ASN A 534 -33.87 27.50 24.53
C ASN A 534 -35.06 27.54 25.52
N ALA A 535 -34.90 27.00 26.74
CA ALA A 535 -35.92 27.09 27.79
C ALA A 535 -36.03 28.48 28.43
N ARG A 536 -34.95 29.28 28.45
CA ARG A 536 -34.99 30.70 28.83
C ARG A 536 -35.68 31.54 27.76
N GLU A 537 -35.37 31.30 26.48
CA GLU A 537 -35.99 31.99 25.35
C GLU A 537 -37.50 31.66 25.21
N ALA A 538 -37.90 30.43 25.51
CA ALA A 538 -39.31 30.03 25.59
C ALA A 538 -40.02 30.51 26.88
N GLY A 539 -39.29 31.07 27.85
CA GLY A 539 -39.72 31.34 29.22
C GLY A 539 -40.21 32.76 29.51
N GLY A 540 -40.82 33.45 28.53
CA GLY A 540 -41.32 34.81 28.71
C GLY A 540 -42.56 34.92 29.60
N GLY A 541 -42.38 35.18 30.90
CA GLY A 541 -43.45 35.44 31.87
C GLY A 541 -42.95 36.10 33.16
N GLU A 542 -43.60 37.18 33.58
CA GLU A 542 -43.19 38.09 34.66
C GLU A 542 -43.37 37.49 36.07
N GLU A 543 -42.44 37.81 36.99
CA GLU A 543 -42.74 38.43 38.31
C GLU A 543 -41.43 39.02 38.92
N GLN A 544 -41.55 39.83 39.98
CA GLN A 544 -40.52 40.82 40.39
C GLN A 544 -39.87 40.59 41.77
N ASP A 545 -38.84 41.41 42.07
CA ASP A 545 -38.36 41.85 43.40
C ASP A 545 -37.66 40.77 44.29
N GLU A 546 -36.51 40.96 44.96
CA GLU A 546 -35.85 42.13 45.57
C GLU A 546 -34.43 41.74 46.09
N GLN A 547 -33.48 42.70 46.19
CA GLN A 547 -32.40 42.88 47.23
C GLN A 547 -31.42 41.70 47.58
N ASP A 548 -30.08 41.83 47.73
CA ASP A 548 -29.18 42.99 47.91
C ASP A 548 -27.66 42.71 47.65
N GLU A 549 -26.90 43.80 47.44
CA GLU A 549 -25.49 44.14 47.79
C GLU A 549 -24.24 43.25 47.43
N ASP A 550 -23.39 43.81 46.54
CA ASP A 550 -21.91 43.97 46.56
C ASP A 550 -20.95 42.74 46.44
N GLU A 551 -19.70 42.83 45.90
CA GLU A 551 -18.75 43.96 45.77
C GLU A 551 -17.96 43.98 44.39
N GLU A 552 -17.07 44.96 44.19
CA GLU A 552 -16.58 45.55 42.90
C GLU A 552 -15.62 44.72 41.97
N CYS A 553 -15.56 45.08 40.65
CA CYS A 553 -14.37 45.72 40.01
C CYS A 553 -14.50 46.09 38.48
N HIS A 554 -14.79 47.37 38.19
CA HIS A 554 -14.27 48.29 37.14
C HIS A 554 -14.02 47.96 35.61
N ASP A 555 -14.81 48.65 34.76
CA ASP A 555 -14.42 49.76 33.83
C ASP A 555 -13.96 49.53 32.33
N PRO A 556 -13.97 50.55 31.40
CA PRO A 556 -15.13 50.73 30.48
C PRO A 556 -14.90 51.32 29.02
N HIS A 557 -16.02 51.55 28.29
CA HIS A 557 -16.29 52.66 27.30
C HIS A 557 -15.58 52.65 25.90
N HIS A 558 -16.06 53.29 24.80
CA HIS A 558 -17.24 54.17 24.47
C HIS A 558 -17.52 54.28 22.92
N HIS A 559 -18.81 54.43 22.49
CA HIS A 559 -19.44 55.34 21.46
C HIS A 559 -18.78 55.71 20.07
N HIS A 560 -19.44 56.12 18.94
CA HIS A 560 -20.84 56.46 18.55
C HIS A 560 -21.07 56.65 16.99
N HIS A 561 -22.23 56.21 16.44
CA HIS A 561 -23.15 56.83 15.42
C HIS A 561 -22.81 57.34 13.95
N HIS A 562 -23.72 56.97 13.01
CA HIS A 562 -24.41 57.78 11.92
C HIS A 562 -24.03 57.81 10.40
N TYR A 563 -24.61 56.88 9.59
CA TYR A 563 -25.65 57.06 8.52
C TYR A 563 -25.53 58.01 7.24
N VAL A 564 -25.84 57.47 6.02
CA VAL A 564 -26.64 58.05 4.84
C VAL A 564 -25.99 58.37 3.43
N ARG A 565 -26.26 57.47 2.44
CA ARG A 565 -26.68 57.64 0.99
C ARG A 565 -25.76 58.04 -0.24
N ARG A 566 -25.79 57.15 -1.25
CA ARG A 566 -26.35 57.25 -2.67
C ARG A 566 -25.48 57.32 -3.97
N HIS A 567 -25.64 56.24 -4.77
CA HIS A 567 -25.93 56.13 -6.23
C HIS A 567 -25.01 56.69 -7.35
N GLY A 568 -24.62 55.78 -8.26
CA GLY A 568 -24.47 55.98 -9.72
C GLY A 568 -23.05 56.35 -10.21
N SER A 569 -22.65 56.02 -11.44
CA SER A 569 -23.24 55.13 -12.47
C SER A 569 -22.26 54.95 -13.64
N ASP A 570 -22.23 53.75 -14.23
CA ASP A 570 -21.95 53.35 -15.63
C ASP A 570 -20.82 53.99 -16.49
N ASP A 571 -20.30 53.15 -17.39
CA ASP A 571 -19.49 53.44 -18.61
C ASP A 571 -18.03 53.91 -18.39
N MET A 572 -17.03 53.05 -18.67
CA MET A 572 -16.44 52.70 -20.00
C MET A 572 -15.68 53.87 -20.65
N PHE A 573 -14.54 53.71 -21.33
CA PHE A 573 -14.02 52.59 -22.14
C PHE A 573 -12.52 52.35 -21.79
N ASP A 574 -12.02 51.11 -21.73
CA ASP A 574 -11.70 50.19 -22.86
C ASP A 574 -10.80 50.85 -23.92
N ASP A 575 -9.69 50.26 -24.43
CA ASP A 575 -8.96 49.00 -24.07
C ASP A 575 -7.59 48.97 -24.80
N GLU A 576 -6.95 47.86 -25.27
CA GLU A 576 -6.34 47.71 -26.63
C GLU A 576 -4.86 47.24 -26.97
N ASP A 577 -4.54 45.96 -27.02
CA ASP A 577 -3.68 45.26 -28.04
C ASP A 577 -2.26 45.68 -28.57
N ASP A 578 -1.21 45.06 -28.03
CA ASP A 578 0.12 44.82 -28.66
C ASP A 578 0.09 44.15 -30.10
N GLU A 579 0.93 44.55 -31.08
CA GLU A 579 0.81 44.26 -32.55
C GLU A 579 1.32 42.87 -33.09
N ALA A 580 0.89 42.42 -34.29
CA ALA A 580 1.36 41.26 -35.08
C ALA A 580 0.75 39.80 -34.86
N ALA A 581 1.37 38.79 -34.26
CA ALA A 581 0.93 37.40 -33.82
C ALA A 581 1.56 37.09 -32.51
N ASP A 582 2.89 37.19 -32.46
CA ASP A 582 3.89 37.98 -33.25
C ASP A 582 3.96 38.12 -34.86
N GLU A 583 3.14 37.51 -35.80
CA GLU A 583 2.50 38.15 -37.05
C GLU A 583 0.97 37.89 -37.54
N GLN A 584 0.01 37.27 -36.79
CA GLN A 584 -1.47 37.21 -37.03
C GLN A 584 -2.36 37.22 -35.74
N LEU A 585 -2.03 36.44 -34.69
CA LEU A 585 -2.74 36.47 -33.38
C LEU A 585 -2.73 37.87 -32.72
N ARG A 586 -1.56 38.40 -32.31
CA ARG A 586 -1.29 39.83 -32.07
C ARG A 586 -1.79 40.86 -33.14
N ARG A 587 -2.53 40.47 -34.20
CA ARG A 587 -3.11 41.33 -35.27
C ARG A 587 -4.61 41.18 -35.33
N THR A 588 -5.12 40.05 -34.84
CA THR A 588 -6.43 40.02 -34.17
C THR A 588 -6.40 40.81 -32.87
N ARG A 589 -5.20 40.96 -32.28
CA ARG A 589 -4.84 41.96 -31.27
C ARG A 589 -4.78 43.33 -31.98
N ALA A 590 -3.81 43.69 -32.83
CA ALA A 590 -3.76 45.00 -33.54
C ALA A 590 -5.07 45.53 -34.20
N ASP A 591 -5.87 44.69 -34.86
CA ASP A 591 -7.18 45.06 -35.43
C ASP A 591 -8.18 45.51 -34.34
N ALA A 592 -7.94 45.07 -33.10
CA ALA A 592 -8.59 45.45 -31.87
C ALA A 592 -7.79 46.55 -31.09
N GLU A 593 -6.47 46.76 -31.29
CA GLU A 593 -5.73 47.99 -30.88
C GLU A 593 -6.40 49.22 -31.51
N ALA A 594 -6.72 49.07 -32.80
CA ALA A 594 -7.51 50.02 -33.56
C ALA A 594 -9.01 50.04 -33.20
N ALA A 595 -9.53 49.04 -32.48
CA ALA A 595 -10.92 49.02 -32.02
C ALA A 595 -11.08 49.69 -30.63
N LEU A 596 -10.16 49.48 -29.68
CA LEU A 596 -10.30 49.96 -28.29
C LEU A 596 -9.11 50.77 -27.66
N GLY A 597 -7.77 50.52 -27.82
CA GLY A 597 -6.68 51.36 -27.19
C GLY A 597 -5.17 50.86 -27.13
N GLN A 598 -4.33 50.40 -26.13
CA GLN A 598 -4.19 49.95 -24.67
C GLN A 598 -4.06 48.42 -24.18
N ASP A 599 -3.06 47.60 -24.62
CA ASP A 599 -2.68 46.16 -24.30
C ASP A 599 -3.62 45.19 -23.51
N PRO A 600 -3.94 43.95 -23.98
CA PRO A 600 -4.96 43.08 -23.42
C PRO A 600 -4.44 41.88 -22.64
N ASP A 601 -3.13 41.65 -22.51
CA ASP A 601 -2.69 40.88 -21.35
C ASP A 601 -3.00 41.70 -20.08
N ALA A 602 -2.89 43.03 -20.15
CA ALA A 602 -3.39 43.93 -19.10
C ALA A 602 -4.93 44.03 -19.05
N VAL A 603 -5.67 44.00 -20.16
CA VAL A 603 -7.15 43.89 -20.13
C VAL A 603 -7.61 42.54 -19.55
N ILE A 604 -6.99 41.43 -19.93
CA ILE A 604 -7.29 40.09 -19.39
C ILE A 604 -6.98 40.02 -17.90
N ASP A 605 -5.85 40.58 -17.46
CA ASP A 605 -5.54 40.63 -16.03
C ASP A 605 -6.41 41.67 -15.29
N ALA A 606 -6.86 42.76 -15.91
CA ALA A 606 -7.84 43.69 -15.33
C ALA A 606 -9.24 43.07 -15.18
N VAL A 607 -9.76 42.40 -16.21
CA VAL A 607 -10.99 41.57 -16.18
C VAL A 607 -10.92 40.48 -15.10
N MET A 608 -9.71 40.04 -14.74
CA MET A 608 -9.50 39.11 -13.62
C MET A 608 -9.32 39.83 -12.28
N ASP A 609 -8.76 41.05 -12.25
CA ASP A 609 -8.41 41.86 -11.06
C ASP A 609 -9.40 43.01 -10.74
N GLU A 610 -10.58 43.08 -11.37
CA GLU A 610 -11.70 44.01 -11.07
C GLU A 610 -12.25 43.95 -9.61
N VAL A 611 -11.64 43.15 -8.73
CA VAL A 611 -11.87 43.19 -7.27
C VAL A 611 -10.50 43.23 -6.57
N PRO A 612 -10.21 44.28 -5.76
CA PRO A 612 -8.97 44.35 -4.98
C PRO A 612 -8.81 43.16 -4.03
N LEU A 613 -7.60 42.60 -3.99
CA LEU A 613 -7.22 41.56 -3.01
C LEU A 613 -6.64 42.16 -1.71
N GLU A 614 -6.58 43.49 -1.59
CA GLU A 614 -6.08 44.23 -0.44
C GLU A 614 -7.10 45.33 -0.06
N GLY A 615 -7.44 45.44 1.23
CA GLY A 615 -8.17 46.61 1.77
C GLY A 615 -9.65 46.44 2.15
N ALA A 616 -10.22 45.23 2.16
CA ALA A 616 -11.64 45.00 2.50
C ALA A 616 -11.84 43.88 3.54
N ALA A 617 -11.31 44.07 4.75
CA ALA A 617 -11.39 43.08 5.83
C ALA A 617 -12.58 43.30 6.81
N ASP A 618 -13.00 44.55 7.05
CA ASP A 618 -13.60 44.90 8.35
C ASP A 618 -15.10 45.28 8.37
N GLU A 619 -15.79 45.55 7.24
CA GLU A 619 -17.17 46.11 7.28
C GLU A 619 -18.32 45.33 6.56
N GLU A 620 -18.06 44.28 5.76
CA GLU A 620 -19.13 43.48 5.11
C GLU A 620 -19.25 42.01 5.60
N LEU A 621 -18.95 41.77 6.88
CA LEU A 621 -19.28 40.51 7.57
C LEU A 621 -20.54 40.59 8.46
N ALA A 622 -21.16 41.77 8.58
CA ALA A 622 -22.23 42.06 9.56
C ALA A 622 -23.66 42.06 8.97
N SER A 623 -24.07 41.00 8.25
CA SER A 623 -25.50 40.81 7.88
C SER A 623 -25.96 39.38 7.56
N GLU A 624 -25.35 38.34 8.15
CA GLU A 624 -26.04 37.05 8.35
C GLU A 624 -26.80 37.07 9.70
N PRO A 625 -27.86 36.26 9.90
CA PRO A 625 -28.69 36.37 11.10
C PRO A 625 -27.95 35.94 12.38
N GLU A 626 -28.04 36.75 13.44
CA GLU A 626 -27.69 36.35 14.80
C GLU A 626 -28.62 35.20 15.23
N GLY A 627 -28.16 33.94 15.13
CA GLY A 627 -29.05 32.79 15.34
C GLY A 627 -28.46 31.38 15.26
N GLU A 628 -27.24 31.18 14.73
CA GLU A 628 -26.54 29.89 14.79
C GLU A 628 -25.18 30.02 15.51
N PRO A 629 -24.88 29.20 16.54
CA PRO A 629 -23.60 29.27 17.24
C PRO A 629 -22.43 28.92 16.33
N HIS A 630 -21.30 29.61 16.51
CA HIS A 630 -20.02 29.25 15.87
C HIS A 630 -19.42 27.96 16.47
N SER A 631 -20.03 26.80 16.19
CA SER A 631 -19.33 25.53 16.28
C SER A 631 -18.40 25.42 15.08
N GLU A 632 -17.10 25.54 15.30
CA GLU A 632 -16.12 25.07 14.31
C GLU A 632 -16.36 23.57 14.09
N GLU A 633 -16.61 23.16 12.83
CA GLU A 633 -16.83 21.76 12.48
C GLU A 633 -15.50 20.97 12.55
N TYR A 634 -15.01 20.73 13.77
CA TYR A 634 -13.90 19.82 14.02
C TYR A 634 -14.21 18.44 13.42
N ILE A 635 -13.24 17.89 12.68
CA ILE A 635 -13.39 16.57 12.05
C ILE A 635 -13.68 15.54 13.16
N HIS A 636 -14.89 14.94 13.12
CA HIS A 636 -15.39 14.01 14.12
C HIS A 636 -14.60 12.69 14.11
N ASN A 637 -13.42 12.70 14.72
CA ASN A 637 -12.66 11.50 15.03
C ASN A 637 -13.44 10.65 16.04
N THR A 638 -13.89 9.47 15.60
CA THR A 638 -14.41 8.43 16.49
C THR A 638 -13.29 7.96 17.43
N CYS A 639 -13.57 7.87 18.73
CA CYS A 639 -12.54 7.46 19.68
C CYS A 639 -12.14 5.99 19.42
N ASN A 640 -10.83 5.74 19.38
CA ASN A 640 -10.25 4.40 19.18
C ASN A 640 -9.56 3.87 20.45
N GLY A 641 -9.69 4.58 21.58
CA GLY A 641 -9.10 4.23 22.87
C GLY A 641 -7.57 4.35 22.96
N VAL A 642 -6.84 4.62 21.88
CA VAL A 642 -5.37 4.63 21.88
C VAL A 642 -4.85 5.86 22.62
N CYS A 643 -4.30 5.65 23.81
CA CYS A 643 -3.72 6.72 24.63
C CYS A 643 -2.20 6.86 24.47
N ASP A 644 -1.51 5.83 23.95
CA ASP A 644 -0.06 5.81 23.74
C ASP A 644 0.35 4.71 22.76
N ILE A 645 1.48 4.89 22.07
CA ILE A 645 1.98 4.00 21.01
C ILE A 645 3.46 3.73 21.26
N ILE A 646 3.83 2.45 21.40
CA ILE A 646 5.21 2.00 21.51
C ILE A 646 5.57 1.10 20.34
N ALA A 647 6.87 1.01 20.04
CA ALA A 647 7.43 0.10 19.06
C ALA A 647 8.44 -0.84 19.72
N THR A 648 8.48 -2.10 19.28
CA THR A 648 9.57 -3.04 19.55
C THR A 648 10.12 -3.58 18.23
N GLY A 649 11.27 -4.26 18.25
CA GLY A 649 11.80 -4.86 17.03
C GLY A 649 13.19 -5.46 17.14
N GLU A 650 13.65 -6.02 16.03
CA GLU A 650 14.94 -6.69 15.92
C GLU A 650 15.51 -6.65 14.50
N THR A 651 16.82 -6.84 14.37
CA THR A 651 17.44 -7.16 13.07
C THR A 651 17.28 -8.66 12.82
N MET A 652 16.53 -9.03 11.78
CA MET A 652 16.29 -10.42 11.35
C MET A 652 17.62 -11.19 11.22
N GLU A 653 17.63 -12.48 11.56
CA GLU A 653 18.84 -13.29 11.70
C GLU A 653 19.83 -13.16 10.54
N ARG A 654 19.36 -13.37 9.30
CA ARG A 654 20.14 -13.22 8.06
C ARG A 654 20.87 -11.88 7.97
N HIS A 655 20.17 -10.77 8.23
CA HIS A 655 20.78 -9.43 8.20
C HIS A 655 21.71 -9.21 9.40
N GLY A 656 21.44 -9.84 10.56
CA GLY A 656 22.29 -9.76 11.74
C GLY A 656 23.65 -10.43 11.56
N GLN A 657 23.69 -11.58 10.86
CA GLN A 657 24.92 -12.27 10.48
C GLN A 657 25.82 -11.46 9.53
N ALA A 658 25.25 -10.47 8.80
CA ALA A 658 25.98 -9.58 7.89
C ALA A 658 26.33 -8.21 8.52
N TRP A 659 25.38 -7.62 9.26
CA TRP A 659 25.40 -6.20 9.67
C TRP A 659 25.33 -5.97 11.19
N ASN A 660 25.48 -7.04 11.98
CA ASN A 660 25.31 -7.15 13.43
C ASN A 660 23.85 -7.21 13.90
N PHE A 661 23.62 -7.96 14.99
CA PHE A 661 22.32 -8.15 15.62
C PHE A 661 21.99 -6.98 16.55
N TYR A 662 20.85 -6.32 16.31
CA TYR A 662 20.32 -5.27 17.17
C TYR A 662 18.89 -5.58 17.61
N ARG A 663 18.53 -5.08 18.79
CA ARG A 663 17.14 -4.90 19.24
C ARG A 663 16.76 -3.42 19.13
N PHE A 664 15.48 -3.20 18.89
CA PHE A 664 14.87 -1.89 18.80
C PHE A 664 13.73 -1.79 19.81
N TYR A 665 13.62 -0.65 20.49
CA TYR A 665 12.42 -0.27 21.23
C TYR A 665 12.23 1.23 21.17
N GLY A 666 11.01 1.71 21.29
CA GLY A 666 10.74 3.12 21.09
C GLY A 666 9.27 3.50 21.29
N ARG A 667 8.97 4.76 21.02
CA ARG A 667 7.69 5.40 21.29
C ARG A 667 7.37 6.44 20.23
N ILE A 668 6.08 6.70 20.02
CA ILE A 668 5.60 7.71 19.08
C ILE A 668 4.91 8.81 19.88
N ARG A 669 5.34 10.06 19.70
CA ARG A 669 4.80 11.23 20.39
C ARG A 669 3.42 11.57 19.84
N LYS A 670 2.40 11.60 20.70
CA LYS A 670 1.00 11.80 20.28
C LYS A 670 0.76 13.16 19.58
N TRP A 671 1.47 14.21 20.00
CA TRP A 671 1.23 15.58 19.56
C TRP A 671 1.56 15.82 18.08
N ASP A 672 2.73 15.36 17.59
CA ASP A 672 3.18 15.54 16.20
C ASP A 672 3.51 14.24 15.46
N GLY A 673 3.34 13.08 16.09
CA GLY A 673 3.75 11.81 15.49
C GLY A 673 5.26 11.61 15.42
N LEU A 674 6.07 12.34 16.22
CA LEU A 674 7.52 12.13 16.25
C LEU A 674 7.86 10.74 16.78
N ILE A 675 8.61 9.97 15.98
CA ILE A 675 9.02 8.60 16.28
C ILE A 675 10.42 8.63 16.87
N ALA A 676 10.61 8.04 18.06
CA ALA A 676 11.92 7.79 18.65
C ALA A 676 12.16 6.28 18.86
N LEU A 677 13.19 5.72 18.21
CA LEU A 677 13.60 4.31 18.33
C LEU A 677 15.04 4.20 18.85
N VAL A 678 15.23 3.53 19.99
CA VAL A 678 16.55 3.19 20.54
C VAL A 678 17.01 1.85 19.94
N ARG A 679 18.20 1.84 19.33
CA ARG A 679 18.89 0.65 18.82
C ARG A 679 19.96 0.21 19.80
N VAL A 680 19.85 -1.01 20.33
CA VAL A 680 20.82 -1.62 21.25
C VAL A 680 21.40 -2.89 20.63
N PRO A 681 22.75 -3.07 20.60
CA PRO A 681 23.35 -4.29 20.08
C PRO A 681 23.09 -5.48 21.01
N VAL A 682 22.90 -6.66 20.44
CA VAL A 682 22.57 -7.89 21.20
C VAL A 682 23.81 -8.53 21.82
N GLU A 683 24.92 -8.56 21.07
CA GLU A 683 26.13 -9.32 21.41
C GLU A 683 27.31 -8.39 21.78
N ASP A 684 27.78 -7.56 20.83
CA ASP A 684 28.89 -6.65 21.06
C ASP A 684 28.45 -5.27 21.57
N ARG A 685 28.81 -4.96 22.82
CA ARG A 685 28.57 -3.66 23.44
C ARG A 685 29.44 -2.53 22.85
N GLY A 686 30.50 -2.86 22.12
CA GLY A 686 31.38 -1.91 21.42
C GLY A 686 30.70 -1.16 20.26
N LEU A 687 29.62 -1.73 19.69
CA LEU A 687 28.88 -1.14 18.57
C LEU A 687 28.06 0.12 18.93
N GLY A 688 27.91 0.41 20.23
CA GLY A 688 27.22 1.60 20.73
C GLY A 688 25.68 1.53 20.65
N ILE A 689 25.03 2.39 21.44
CA ILE A 689 23.57 2.59 21.43
C ILE A 689 23.27 3.86 20.63
N TYR A 690 22.39 3.76 19.64
CA TYR A 690 21.97 4.90 18.80
C TYR A 690 20.46 5.14 18.95
N ILE A 691 20.04 6.40 18.97
CA ILE A 691 18.64 6.82 19.05
C ILE A 691 18.24 7.46 17.73
N PHE A 692 17.29 6.85 17.03
CA PHE A 692 16.73 7.29 15.76
C PHE A 692 15.49 8.13 16.01
N ARG A 693 15.48 9.39 15.58
CA ARG A 693 14.34 10.32 15.70
C ARG A 693 13.88 10.75 14.31
N GLY A 694 12.58 10.78 14.04
CA GLY A 694 12.05 11.26 12.76
C GLY A 694 10.56 11.09 12.59
N TYR A 695 10.04 11.46 11.42
CA TYR A 695 8.63 11.29 11.06
C TYR A 695 8.51 10.35 9.85
N LEU A 696 7.31 9.79 9.69
CA LEU A 696 6.93 9.07 8.48
C LEU A 696 6.38 10.06 7.45
N VAL A 697 7.23 10.50 6.52
CA VAL A 697 6.87 11.49 5.49
C VAL A 697 6.16 10.82 4.32
N GLY A 698 5.06 11.43 3.86
CA GLY A 698 4.27 10.93 2.72
C GLY A 698 3.78 9.50 2.95
N GLY A 699 3.50 9.13 4.20
CA GLY A 699 3.13 7.78 4.64
C GLY A 699 4.16 6.67 4.41
N GLN A 700 5.36 6.97 3.86
CA GLN A 700 6.21 5.95 3.24
C GLN A 700 7.72 6.11 3.51
N ASN A 701 8.21 7.31 3.85
CA ASN A 701 9.62 7.55 4.12
C ASN A 701 9.83 7.93 5.59
N LEU A 702 10.15 6.95 6.45
CA LEU A 702 10.64 7.21 7.80
C LEU A 702 12.01 7.91 7.70
N THR A 703 12.06 9.21 8.04
CA THR A 703 13.24 10.05 7.85
C THR A 703 13.41 11.06 8.99
N GLY A 704 14.66 11.25 9.44
CA GLY A 704 15.02 12.23 10.46
C GLY A 704 16.52 12.19 10.80
N SER A 705 16.86 12.30 12.09
CA SER A 705 18.24 12.22 12.59
C SER A 705 18.42 11.07 13.59
N TRP A 706 19.44 10.24 13.40
CA TRP A 706 19.97 9.40 14.46
C TRP A 706 21.00 10.19 15.29
N ARG A 707 21.13 9.88 16.59
CA ARG A 707 22.20 10.36 17.48
C ARG A 707 22.85 9.21 18.24
N ALA A 708 24.14 9.34 18.55
CA ALA A 708 24.79 8.48 19.52
C ALA A 708 24.26 8.73 20.95
N TYR A 709 24.13 7.67 21.75
CA TYR A 709 23.86 7.78 23.18
C TYR A 709 24.99 8.53 23.90
N ALA A 710 24.63 9.49 24.74
CA ALA A 710 25.55 10.21 25.61
C ALA A 710 25.03 10.19 27.05
N ALA A 711 25.91 9.97 28.02
CA ALA A 711 25.56 9.98 29.45
C ALA A 711 25.27 11.40 29.99
N ASN A 712 25.69 12.44 29.26
CA ASN A 712 25.26 13.82 29.47
C ASN A 712 24.27 14.18 28.33
N PRO A 713 22.99 14.47 28.61
CA PRO A 713 22.03 14.88 27.57
C PRO A 713 22.42 16.21 26.90
N ASN A 714 23.17 17.06 27.62
CA ASN A 714 23.67 18.37 27.20
C ASN A 714 25.12 18.30 26.68
N ALA A 715 25.54 17.15 26.15
CA ALA A 715 26.73 17.03 25.31
C ALA A 715 26.32 17.01 23.84
N ILE A 716 27.09 17.67 22.97
CA ILE A 716 26.91 17.61 21.51
C ILE A 716 27.07 16.15 21.05
N PRO A 717 26.00 15.50 20.55
CA PRO A 717 26.09 14.12 20.09
C PRO A 717 26.62 14.05 18.65
N LEU A 718 27.19 12.89 18.29
CA LEU A 718 27.39 12.53 16.88
C LEU A 718 26.03 12.19 16.26
N GLU A 719 25.68 12.82 15.13
CA GLU A 719 24.39 12.64 14.44
C GLU A 719 24.51 12.41 12.92
N GLY A 720 23.44 11.89 12.30
CA GLY A 720 23.28 11.83 10.83
C GLY A 720 21.88 11.37 10.38
N PRO A 721 21.60 11.32 9.06
CA PRO A 721 20.30 10.92 8.50
C PRO A 721 20.14 9.40 8.20
N PHE A 722 18.88 8.95 8.01
CA PHE A 722 18.51 7.55 7.68
C PHE A 722 17.13 7.41 6.96
N ARG A 723 16.85 6.27 6.26
CA ARG A 723 15.58 5.89 5.55
C ARG A 723 15.54 4.35 5.21
N LEU A 724 14.36 3.69 5.06
CA LEU A 724 14.10 2.22 4.86
C LEU A 724 13.02 1.76 3.74
N THR A 725 12.92 0.47 3.29
CA THR A 725 12.26 -0.10 2.01
C THR A 725 11.70 -1.60 1.99
N VAL A 726 11.21 -2.18 0.83
CA VAL A 726 10.29 -3.38 0.55
C VAL A 726 10.77 -4.46 -0.53
N THR A 727 10.06 -5.60 -0.80
CA THR A 727 10.55 -6.95 -1.31
C THR A 727 9.77 -7.77 -2.43
N LEU A 728 10.38 -8.85 -3.00
CA LEU A 728 9.84 -9.98 -3.86
C LEU A 728 9.96 -11.36 -3.13
N PHE A 729 9.26 -12.45 -3.50
CA PHE A 729 9.40 -13.80 -2.85
C PHE A 729 10.20 -14.86 -3.64
N ASP A 730 10.98 -15.70 -2.93
CA ASP A 730 11.61 -16.94 -3.43
C ASP A 730 11.11 -18.20 -2.66
N PRO A 731 10.51 -19.20 -3.34
CA PRO A 731 10.02 -20.43 -2.70
C PRO A 731 11.12 -21.45 -2.33
N TYR A 732 12.36 -21.30 -2.80
CA TYR A 732 13.47 -22.18 -2.38
C TYR A 732 13.99 -21.82 -0.98
N THR A 733 14.35 -20.55 -0.77
CA THR A 733 14.83 -20.05 0.53
C THR A 733 13.70 -19.63 1.48
N LEU A 734 12.45 -19.58 0.99
CA LEU A 734 11.30 -18.97 1.67
C LEU A 734 11.50 -17.49 2.02
N ALA A 735 12.48 -16.83 1.40
CA ALA A 735 12.85 -15.45 1.71
C ALA A 735 12.08 -14.44 0.85
N LEU A 736 11.92 -13.24 1.41
CA LEU A 736 11.49 -12.07 0.67
C LEU A 736 12.74 -11.32 0.15
N LEU A 737 13.19 -11.67 -1.06
CA LEU A 737 14.33 -11.08 -1.79
C LEU A 737 14.00 -9.68 -2.34
N PRO A 738 14.65 -8.61 -1.87
CA PRO A 738 14.31 -7.25 -2.28
C PRO A 738 14.91 -6.82 -3.63
N GLN A 739 14.16 -5.92 -4.29
CA GLN A 739 14.48 -5.18 -5.52
C GLN A 739 15.35 -5.96 -6.53
N ARG A 740 14.69 -6.72 -7.41
CA ARG A 740 15.31 -7.47 -8.50
C ARG A 740 14.83 -6.99 -9.86
N VAL A 741 15.71 -7.01 -10.85
CA VAL A 741 15.35 -7.05 -12.27
C VAL A 741 15.13 -8.51 -12.65
N ILE A 742 14.01 -8.80 -13.31
CA ILE A 742 13.69 -10.11 -13.86
C ILE A 742 13.68 -9.96 -15.38
N THR A 743 14.66 -10.56 -16.06
CA THR A 743 14.73 -10.56 -17.52
C THR A 743 14.00 -11.79 -18.05
N THR A 744 13.01 -11.60 -18.91
CA THR A 744 12.22 -12.68 -19.54
C THR A 744 12.42 -12.72 -21.05
N SER A 745 12.09 -13.85 -21.67
CA SER A 745 12.07 -14.01 -23.13
C SER A 745 10.63 -14.22 -23.62
N PRO A 746 10.06 -13.31 -24.43
CA PRO A 746 8.77 -13.54 -25.07
C PRO A 746 8.77 -14.69 -26.08
N GLU A 747 9.92 -15.05 -26.65
CA GLU A 747 10.01 -16.12 -27.65
C GLU A 747 10.08 -17.55 -27.07
N SER A 748 10.84 -17.74 -25.98
CA SER A 748 10.98 -19.06 -25.33
C SER A 748 10.06 -19.23 -24.11
N GLY A 749 9.41 -18.13 -23.68
CA GLY A 749 8.60 -18.08 -22.48
C GLY A 749 9.37 -18.28 -21.18
N LEU A 750 10.71 -18.18 -21.20
CA LEU A 750 11.58 -18.42 -20.03
C LEU A 750 12.05 -17.13 -19.34
N VAL A 751 12.35 -17.23 -18.05
CA VAL A 751 13.19 -16.28 -17.32
C VAL A 751 14.64 -16.49 -17.77
N LEU A 752 15.27 -15.43 -18.30
CA LEU A 752 16.67 -15.42 -18.72
C LEU A 752 17.61 -15.09 -17.56
N GLY A 753 17.15 -14.33 -16.57
CA GLY A 753 17.94 -13.95 -15.40
C GLY A 753 17.12 -13.24 -14.33
N VAL A 754 17.59 -13.32 -13.09
CA VAL A 754 17.12 -12.52 -11.96
C VAL A 754 18.35 -11.90 -11.33
N ALA A 755 18.43 -10.57 -11.32
CA ALA A 755 19.60 -9.81 -10.88
C ALA A 755 19.19 -8.77 -9.81
N PRO A 756 20.10 -8.33 -8.92
CA PRO A 756 19.88 -7.15 -8.10
C PRO A 756 19.52 -5.96 -8.99
N TYR A 757 18.43 -5.26 -8.69
CA TYR A 757 18.05 -4.04 -9.42
C TYR A 757 19.10 -2.95 -9.20
N SER A 758 19.43 -2.19 -10.25
CA SER A 758 20.34 -1.05 -10.10
C SER A 758 19.92 0.14 -10.95
N THR A 759 20.38 1.31 -10.52
CA THR A 759 20.16 2.60 -11.21
C THR A 759 20.83 2.73 -12.58
N ALA A 760 21.66 1.76 -12.98
CA ALA A 760 22.21 1.71 -14.34
C ALA A 760 21.26 0.99 -15.30
N ASP A 761 20.49 0.02 -14.81
CA ASP A 761 19.47 -0.71 -15.56
C ASP A 761 18.28 0.22 -15.86
N GLU A 762 17.87 1.01 -14.86
CA GLU A 762 16.86 2.07 -14.99
C GLU A 762 17.22 3.14 -16.04
N ALA A 763 18.50 3.45 -16.24
CA ALA A 763 18.95 4.45 -17.22
C ALA A 763 19.03 3.94 -18.68
N GLY A 764 18.80 2.65 -18.91
CA GLY A 764 18.77 2.01 -20.23
C GLY A 764 17.41 1.42 -20.61
N VAL A 765 16.36 1.70 -19.84
CA VAL A 765 15.04 1.09 -19.91
C VAL A 765 13.98 2.19 -20.07
N ASP A 766 13.17 2.09 -21.14
CA ASP A 766 12.04 2.99 -21.37
C ASP A 766 10.79 2.43 -20.67
N PHE A 767 10.30 3.10 -19.62
CA PHE A 767 9.08 2.67 -18.92
C PHE A 767 7.80 2.86 -19.74
N ALA A 768 7.86 3.49 -20.91
CA ALA A 768 6.77 3.54 -21.89
C ALA A 768 6.79 2.36 -22.90
N ASP A 769 7.86 1.55 -22.94
CA ASP A 769 7.89 0.30 -23.72
C ASP A 769 6.96 -0.74 -23.09
N GLU A 770 6.04 -1.31 -23.86
CA GLU A 770 5.13 -2.35 -23.39
C GLU A 770 5.85 -3.62 -22.93
N ALA A 771 7.08 -3.88 -23.41
CA ALA A 771 7.94 -4.96 -22.94
C ALA A 771 8.49 -4.74 -21.51
N VAL A 772 8.44 -3.51 -21.01
CA VAL A 772 8.89 -3.13 -19.66
C VAL A 772 7.70 -3.17 -18.69
N VAL A 773 7.95 -3.67 -17.47
CA VAL A 773 6.93 -3.78 -16.42
C VAL A 773 7.50 -3.30 -15.08
N ASP A 774 7.01 -2.15 -14.60
CA ASP A 774 7.32 -1.69 -13.25
C ASP A 774 6.41 -2.38 -12.21
N LEU A 775 7.02 -3.19 -11.34
CA LEU A 775 6.36 -3.84 -10.21
C LEU A 775 6.92 -3.37 -8.86
N ARG A 776 7.66 -2.25 -8.81
CA ARG A 776 8.34 -1.71 -7.60
C ARG A 776 7.40 -1.36 -6.43
N GLN A 777 6.09 -1.33 -6.67
CA GLN A 777 5.04 -1.02 -5.68
C GLN A 777 4.31 -2.28 -5.15
N ALA A 778 4.68 -3.48 -5.60
CA ALA A 778 3.98 -4.74 -5.31
C ALA A 778 4.97 -5.84 -4.89
N THR A 779 4.48 -6.88 -4.19
CA THR A 779 5.27 -8.09 -3.95
C THR A 779 5.12 -9.03 -5.13
N VAL A 780 6.21 -9.29 -5.84
CA VAL A 780 6.25 -10.25 -6.95
C VAL A 780 6.33 -11.68 -6.40
N LEU A 781 5.62 -12.60 -7.03
CA LEU A 781 5.56 -14.03 -6.72
C LEU A 781 5.75 -14.87 -8.02
N PRO A 782 6.15 -16.15 -7.92
CA PRO A 782 5.92 -17.11 -9.00
C PRO A 782 4.42 -17.30 -9.25
N GLY A 783 4.04 -17.66 -10.47
CA GLY A 783 2.66 -18.04 -10.82
C GLY A 783 2.13 -19.18 -9.94
N LEU A 784 0.86 -19.05 -9.52
CA LEU A 784 0.21 -20.02 -8.63
C LEU A 784 -0.23 -21.28 -9.37
N VAL A 785 -0.35 -22.37 -8.61
CA VAL A 785 -0.69 -23.71 -9.09
C VAL A 785 -1.87 -24.26 -8.30
N ASP A 786 -2.93 -24.72 -9.00
CA ASP A 786 -4.04 -25.48 -8.40
C ASP A 786 -3.95 -26.94 -8.84
N ALA A 787 -3.58 -27.82 -7.92
CA ALA A 787 -3.40 -29.24 -8.18
C ALA A 787 -4.72 -30.01 -8.34
N HIS A 788 -5.90 -29.40 -8.18
CA HIS A 788 -7.18 -30.09 -8.26
C HIS A 788 -8.32 -29.15 -8.68
N VAL A 789 -8.61 -29.14 -9.99
CA VAL A 789 -9.76 -28.43 -10.57
C VAL A 789 -10.67 -29.36 -11.38
N HIS A 790 -11.85 -28.85 -11.72
CA HIS A 790 -12.78 -29.40 -12.70
C HIS A 790 -13.35 -28.24 -13.54
N LEU A 791 -12.70 -27.88 -14.65
CA LEU A 791 -13.10 -26.69 -15.45
C LEU A 791 -14.49 -26.82 -16.10
N PHE A 792 -15.01 -28.03 -16.27
CA PHE A 792 -16.36 -28.28 -16.81
C PHE A 792 -17.47 -28.24 -15.75
N LEU A 793 -17.15 -27.88 -14.51
CA LEU A 793 -18.08 -27.65 -13.42
C LEU A 793 -18.05 -26.19 -12.95
N HIS A 794 -19.18 -25.73 -12.40
CA HIS A 794 -19.32 -24.45 -11.72
C HIS A 794 -19.99 -24.65 -10.35
N ALA A 795 -20.04 -23.62 -9.51
CA ALA A 795 -20.32 -23.78 -8.08
C ALA A 795 -21.63 -24.53 -7.78
N TYR A 796 -21.58 -25.49 -6.85
CA TYR A 796 -22.72 -26.35 -6.50
C TYR A 796 -23.86 -25.59 -5.78
N SER A 797 -23.63 -24.32 -5.44
CA SER A 797 -24.61 -23.35 -4.99
C SER A 797 -25.46 -22.75 -6.12
N GLU A 798 -24.96 -22.67 -7.36
CA GLU A 798 -25.75 -22.25 -8.54
C GLU A 798 -26.63 -23.40 -9.04
N VAL A 799 -26.01 -24.54 -9.36
CA VAL A 799 -26.67 -25.74 -9.90
C VAL A 799 -25.99 -26.97 -9.29
N SER A 800 -26.76 -27.93 -8.76
CA SER A 800 -26.17 -29.16 -8.22
C SER A 800 -25.46 -29.96 -9.32
N TRP A 801 -24.31 -30.56 -9.00
CA TRP A 801 -23.53 -31.42 -9.90
C TRP A 801 -24.37 -32.39 -10.76
N GLU A 802 -25.32 -33.13 -10.17
CA GLU A 802 -26.19 -34.06 -10.90
C GLU A 802 -26.99 -33.37 -12.01
N ASP A 803 -27.43 -32.12 -11.82
CA ASP A 803 -28.14 -31.32 -12.83
C ASP A 803 -27.18 -30.67 -13.83
N GLN A 804 -25.93 -30.33 -13.44
CA GLN A 804 -24.91 -29.87 -14.39
C GLN A 804 -24.57 -30.98 -15.40
N VAL A 805 -24.29 -32.18 -14.90
CA VAL A 805 -23.90 -33.33 -15.74
C VAL A 805 -25.07 -33.83 -16.59
N THR A 806 -26.31 -33.82 -16.09
CA THR A 806 -27.46 -34.41 -16.80
C THR A 806 -28.34 -33.44 -17.60
N ARG A 807 -28.26 -32.12 -17.37
CA ARG A 807 -29.17 -31.16 -18.02
C ARG A 807 -28.49 -30.02 -18.78
N GLN A 808 -27.24 -29.67 -18.47
CA GLN A 808 -26.53 -28.65 -19.25
C GLN A 808 -25.97 -29.25 -20.54
N SER A 809 -26.10 -28.54 -21.65
CA SER A 809 -25.59 -29.03 -22.94
C SER A 809 -24.06 -29.06 -22.95
N PRO A 810 -23.42 -29.99 -23.69
CA PRO A 810 -21.96 -29.98 -23.85
C PRO A 810 -21.42 -28.64 -24.37
N THR A 811 -22.15 -27.98 -25.28
CA THR A 811 -21.80 -26.64 -25.77
C THR A 811 -21.79 -25.59 -24.66
N GLU A 812 -22.77 -25.58 -23.76
CA GLU A 812 -22.79 -24.67 -22.61
C GLU A 812 -21.60 -24.95 -21.68
N ARG A 813 -21.34 -26.21 -21.36
CA ARG A 813 -20.26 -26.59 -20.44
C ARG A 813 -18.86 -26.29 -20.99
N VAL A 814 -18.64 -26.44 -22.30
CA VAL A 814 -17.40 -25.99 -22.97
C VAL A 814 -17.26 -24.46 -22.91
N VAL A 815 -18.32 -23.70 -23.19
CA VAL A 815 -18.30 -22.23 -23.14
C VAL A 815 -18.14 -21.70 -21.70
N ARG A 816 -18.65 -22.41 -20.69
CA ARG A 816 -18.36 -22.15 -19.28
C ARG A 816 -16.89 -22.42 -18.95
N ALA A 817 -16.34 -23.55 -19.39
CA ALA A 817 -14.95 -23.93 -19.11
C ALA A 817 -13.91 -22.91 -19.61
N THR A 818 -14.16 -22.22 -20.73
CA THR A 818 -13.26 -21.15 -21.20
C THR A 818 -13.32 -19.90 -20.32
N LEU A 819 -14.50 -19.54 -19.81
CA LEU A 819 -14.66 -18.46 -18.83
C LEU A 819 -14.02 -18.82 -17.48
N HIS A 820 -14.11 -20.09 -17.07
CA HIS A 820 -13.48 -20.60 -15.85
C HIS A 820 -11.95 -20.60 -15.94
N ALA A 821 -11.38 -21.10 -17.05
CA ALA A 821 -9.94 -21.01 -17.32
C ALA A 821 -9.41 -19.56 -17.24
N ARG A 822 -10.15 -18.62 -17.84
CA ARG A 822 -9.84 -17.20 -17.85
C ARG A 822 -9.86 -16.58 -16.45
N ARG A 823 -10.91 -16.84 -15.65
CA ARG A 823 -11.00 -16.35 -14.25
C ARG A 823 -9.83 -16.85 -13.40
N THR A 824 -9.56 -18.15 -13.43
CA THR A 824 -8.46 -18.77 -12.67
C THR A 824 -7.10 -18.16 -13.05
N LEU A 825 -6.85 -17.86 -14.33
CA LEU A 825 -5.64 -17.14 -14.73
C LEU A 825 -5.60 -15.70 -14.18
N MET A 826 -6.70 -14.95 -14.22
CA MET A 826 -6.75 -13.57 -13.69
C MET A 826 -6.65 -13.50 -12.16
N ALA A 827 -6.95 -14.60 -11.45
CA ALA A 827 -6.66 -14.81 -10.03
C ALA A 827 -5.18 -15.18 -9.74
N GLY A 828 -4.32 -15.22 -10.76
CA GLY A 828 -2.88 -15.46 -10.64
C GLY A 828 -2.43 -16.92 -10.76
N TYR A 829 -3.34 -17.84 -11.08
CA TYR A 829 -3.00 -19.25 -11.27
C TYR A 829 -2.56 -19.50 -12.71
N THR A 830 -1.25 -19.69 -12.92
CA THR A 830 -0.68 -19.90 -14.26
C THR A 830 -0.68 -21.36 -14.67
N ALA A 831 -0.88 -22.31 -13.76
CA ALA A 831 -1.01 -23.73 -14.04
C ALA A 831 -2.09 -24.41 -13.19
N VAL A 832 -2.83 -25.36 -13.76
CA VAL A 832 -3.82 -26.18 -13.01
C VAL A 832 -3.84 -27.63 -13.50
N ARG A 833 -4.24 -28.55 -12.63
CA ARG A 833 -4.47 -29.98 -12.96
C ARG A 833 -5.94 -30.34 -12.80
N ASP A 834 -6.56 -30.72 -13.92
CA ASP A 834 -7.95 -31.15 -13.97
C ASP A 834 -8.07 -32.64 -13.66
N LEU A 835 -8.86 -32.96 -12.63
CA LEU A 835 -9.00 -34.31 -12.14
C LEU A 835 -10.32 -35.00 -12.54
N GLY A 836 -11.04 -34.47 -13.54
CA GLY A 836 -12.12 -35.19 -14.20
C GLY A 836 -12.96 -34.31 -15.14
N THR A 837 -13.20 -34.79 -16.36
CA THR A 837 -14.10 -34.11 -17.31
C THR A 837 -15.58 -34.13 -16.91
N GLU A 838 -15.95 -34.90 -15.89
CA GLU A 838 -17.28 -34.88 -15.25
C GLU A 838 -18.43 -34.97 -16.27
N GLY A 839 -18.38 -36.00 -17.12
CA GLY A 839 -19.35 -36.25 -18.19
C GLY A 839 -19.15 -35.44 -19.47
N MET A 840 -17.97 -34.84 -19.67
CA MET A 840 -17.58 -34.16 -20.92
C MET A 840 -16.62 -35.00 -21.79
N ASP A 841 -16.58 -36.32 -21.60
CA ASP A 841 -15.72 -37.27 -22.34
C ASP A 841 -14.24 -36.83 -22.40
N ASP A 842 -13.72 -36.55 -23.61
CA ASP A 842 -12.33 -36.22 -23.91
C ASP A 842 -12.13 -34.70 -24.19
N ALA A 843 -13.06 -33.86 -23.70
CA ALA A 843 -13.07 -32.42 -24.00
C ALA A 843 -11.94 -31.62 -23.33
N ASP A 844 -11.37 -32.10 -22.22
CA ASP A 844 -10.20 -31.49 -21.57
C ASP A 844 -9.00 -31.45 -22.50
N ILE A 845 -8.72 -32.55 -23.21
CA ILE A 845 -7.64 -32.66 -24.19
C ILE A 845 -7.75 -31.57 -25.27
N GLN A 846 -8.97 -31.28 -25.74
CA GLN A 846 -9.21 -30.25 -26.75
C GLN A 846 -9.16 -28.85 -26.14
N LEU A 847 -9.67 -28.65 -24.92
CA LEU A 847 -9.56 -27.38 -24.19
C LEU A 847 -8.09 -27.02 -23.91
N ARG A 848 -7.25 -27.98 -23.51
CA ARG A 848 -5.79 -27.80 -23.34
C ARG A 848 -5.14 -27.21 -24.59
N ARG A 849 -5.52 -27.71 -25.77
CA ARG A 849 -5.02 -27.20 -27.06
C ARG A 849 -5.45 -25.76 -27.35
N LEU A 850 -6.48 -25.24 -26.68
CA LEU A 850 -6.90 -23.83 -26.80
C LEU A 850 -6.28 -22.94 -25.72
N LEU A 851 -5.94 -23.47 -24.54
CA LEU A 851 -5.40 -22.73 -23.39
C LEU A 851 -3.86 -22.74 -23.29
N SER A 852 -3.19 -23.76 -23.85
CA SER A 852 -1.78 -24.07 -23.62
C SER A 852 -1.00 -24.19 -24.94
N GLY A 853 0.30 -23.90 -24.89
CA GLY A 853 1.19 -23.76 -26.05
C GLY A 853 1.59 -22.30 -26.31
N PRO A 854 2.50 -22.04 -27.28
CA PRO A 854 3.08 -20.71 -27.50
C PRO A 854 2.08 -19.67 -28.04
N HIS A 855 0.99 -20.12 -28.67
CA HIS A 855 -0.06 -19.26 -29.21
C HIS A 855 -1.44 -19.86 -28.84
N PRO A 856 -1.90 -19.67 -27.58
CA PRO A 856 -3.22 -20.14 -27.16
C PRO A 856 -4.31 -19.34 -27.87
N LEU A 857 -5.45 -19.99 -28.14
CA LEU A 857 -6.63 -19.33 -28.71
C LEU A 857 -7.45 -18.60 -27.63
N ILE A 858 -7.30 -19.01 -26.37
CA ILE A 858 -8.13 -18.58 -25.24
C ILE A 858 -7.23 -18.35 -24.01
N PRO A 859 -7.34 -17.20 -23.31
CA PRO A 859 -6.61 -16.98 -22.05
C PRO A 859 -6.95 -18.03 -20.98
N GLY A 860 -5.92 -18.64 -20.40
CA GLY A 860 -6.04 -19.57 -19.28
C GLY A 860 -4.70 -20.19 -18.86
N PRO A 861 -4.69 -21.00 -17.78
CA PRO A 861 -3.49 -21.66 -17.26
C PRO A 861 -2.88 -22.70 -18.22
N ARG A 862 -1.66 -23.16 -17.89
CA ARG A 862 -1.13 -24.47 -18.31
C ARG A 862 -2.08 -25.54 -17.79
N TYR A 863 -2.65 -26.35 -18.66
CA TYR A 863 -3.77 -27.23 -18.30
C TYR A 863 -3.32 -28.70 -18.35
N PHE A 864 -3.17 -29.32 -17.18
CA PHE A 864 -2.79 -30.73 -17.04
C PHE A 864 -4.05 -31.60 -16.96
N CYS A 865 -4.22 -32.52 -17.89
CA CYS A 865 -5.48 -33.23 -18.15
C CYS A 865 -5.47 -34.66 -17.63
N SER A 866 -6.57 -35.13 -17.03
CA SER A 866 -6.73 -36.53 -16.59
C SER A 866 -7.91 -37.28 -17.21
N ASN A 867 -8.63 -36.65 -18.15
CA ASN A 867 -9.76 -37.23 -18.88
C ASN A 867 -10.91 -37.64 -17.93
N ARG A 868 -11.61 -38.75 -18.21
CA ARG A 868 -12.68 -39.28 -17.36
C ARG A 868 -12.08 -40.01 -16.15
N ALA A 869 -12.42 -39.62 -14.93
CA ALA A 869 -12.02 -40.35 -13.73
C ALA A 869 -12.44 -41.84 -13.80
N LEU A 870 -11.60 -42.77 -13.32
CA LEU A 870 -11.89 -44.20 -13.31
C LEU A 870 -12.66 -44.62 -12.04
N THR A 871 -13.78 -45.33 -12.23
CA THR A 871 -14.65 -45.83 -11.16
C THR A 871 -15.15 -47.24 -11.45
N THR A 872 -15.56 -48.00 -10.44
CA THR A 872 -16.22 -49.31 -10.62
C THR A 872 -17.72 -49.19 -10.92
N THR A 873 -18.37 -50.26 -11.39
CA THR A 873 -19.82 -50.26 -11.61
C THR A 873 -20.58 -49.79 -10.36
N ASN A 874 -21.52 -48.87 -10.54
CA ASN A 874 -22.34 -48.29 -9.47
C ASN A 874 -21.62 -47.54 -8.35
N THR A 875 -20.32 -47.22 -8.43
CA THR A 875 -19.68 -46.41 -7.38
C THR A 875 -19.83 -44.90 -7.57
N TYR A 876 -19.85 -44.38 -8.79
CA TYR A 876 -20.10 -42.94 -9.07
C TYR A 876 -21.48 -42.69 -9.70
N GLY A 877 -21.83 -41.42 -9.92
CA GLY A 877 -23.08 -41.00 -10.58
C GLY A 877 -22.87 -40.35 -11.97
N PRO A 878 -23.86 -39.56 -12.45
CA PRO A 878 -25.23 -39.42 -11.93
C PRO A 878 -25.99 -40.75 -12.06
N LYS A 879 -27.19 -40.89 -11.47
CA LYS A 879 -27.83 -42.23 -11.36
C LYS A 879 -29.31 -42.25 -11.72
N ASN A 880 -29.65 -43.08 -12.70
CA ASN A 880 -31.02 -43.32 -13.09
C ASN A 880 -31.87 -43.85 -11.91
N ARG A 881 -32.94 -43.11 -11.59
CA ARG A 881 -33.85 -43.35 -10.46
C ARG A 881 -35.11 -44.12 -10.85
N THR A 882 -35.36 -44.34 -12.13
CA THR A 882 -36.49 -45.13 -12.67
C THR A 882 -36.04 -46.47 -13.25
N HIS A 883 -34.85 -46.53 -13.84
CA HIS A 883 -34.24 -47.74 -14.40
C HIS A 883 -33.00 -48.15 -13.60
N PHE A 884 -33.25 -48.86 -12.49
CA PHE A 884 -32.27 -49.30 -11.48
C PHE A 884 -31.16 -50.27 -11.96
N ASN A 885 -31.05 -50.50 -13.26
CA ASN A 885 -30.06 -51.35 -13.93
C ASN A 885 -29.27 -50.62 -15.04
N GLN A 886 -29.45 -49.30 -15.17
CA GLN A 886 -28.70 -48.45 -16.11
C GLN A 886 -27.71 -47.57 -15.33
N GLU A 887 -26.47 -47.49 -15.81
CA GLU A 887 -25.51 -46.51 -15.33
C GLU A 887 -25.76 -45.13 -15.95
N GLY A 888 -25.37 -44.07 -15.24
CA GLY A 888 -25.65 -42.70 -15.67
C GLY A 888 -27.13 -42.31 -15.59
N VAL A 889 -27.48 -41.24 -16.28
CA VAL A 889 -28.87 -40.83 -16.59
C VAL A 889 -28.95 -40.63 -18.10
N GLU A 890 -29.90 -41.30 -18.76
CA GLU A 890 -30.04 -41.31 -20.24
C GLU A 890 -28.75 -41.71 -21.00
N GLY A 891 -27.84 -42.43 -20.32
CA GLY A 891 -26.52 -42.83 -20.84
C GLY A 891 -25.36 -41.91 -20.47
N ILE A 892 -25.63 -40.75 -19.84
CA ILE A 892 -24.61 -39.78 -19.41
C ILE A 892 -24.06 -40.18 -18.04
N THR A 893 -22.74 -40.44 -17.96
CA THR A 893 -21.99 -40.78 -16.74
C THR A 893 -20.94 -39.71 -16.43
N GLY A 894 -20.73 -39.36 -15.15
CA GLY A 894 -19.70 -38.38 -14.78
C GLY A 894 -18.27 -38.93 -14.94
N ALA A 895 -18.10 -40.24 -14.70
CA ALA A 895 -16.83 -40.96 -14.71
C ALA A 895 -16.86 -42.17 -15.67
N GLU A 896 -15.70 -42.71 -16.00
CA GLU A 896 -15.54 -43.92 -16.81
C GLU A 896 -15.61 -45.18 -15.92
N VAL A 897 -16.61 -46.02 -16.19
CA VAL A 897 -16.86 -47.26 -15.45
C VAL A 897 -15.97 -48.39 -15.98
N VAL A 898 -15.20 -49.00 -15.08
CA VAL A 898 -14.30 -50.13 -15.34
C VAL A 898 -14.37 -51.16 -14.22
N ASP A 899 -14.53 -52.44 -14.58
CA ASP A 899 -14.51 -53.57 -13.64
C ASP A 899 -13.53 -54.64 -14.17
N GLY A 900 -12.63 -55.11 -13.30
CA GLY A 900 -11.61 -56.10 -13.65
C GLY A 900 -10.36 -55.53 -14.34
N GLU A 901 -9.24 -56.23 -14.13
CA GLU A 901 -7.89 -55.87 -14.58
C GLU A 901 -7.84 -55.47 -16.07
N VAL A 902 -8.59 -56.16 -16.94
CA VAL A 902 -8.57 -55.95 -18.40
C VAL A 902 -9.22 -54.63 -18.82
N GLU A 903 -10.35 -54.24 -18.22
CA GLU A 903 -11.00 -52.98 -18.58
C GLU A 903 -10.24 -51.79 -17.99
N CYS A 904 -9.65 -51.93 -16.80
CA CYS A 904 -8.68 -50.97 -16.26
C CYS A 904 -7.50 -50.71 -17.22
N ILE A 905 -6.85 -51.77 -17.72
CA ILE A 905 -5.73 -51.67 -18.69
C ILE A 905 -6.18 -50.98 -19.99
N LYS A 906 -7.38 -51.30 -20.49
CA LYS A 906 -7.95 -50.67 -21.70
C LYS A 906 -8.24 -49.18 -21.49
N ALA A 907 -8.89 -48.80 -20.39
CA ALA A 907 -9.25 -47.43 -20.10
C ALA A 907 -8.02 -46.54 -19.95
N VAL A 908 -7.02 -46.97 -19.17
CA VAL A 908 -5.74 -46.24 -19.06
C VAL A 908 -5.08 -46.07 -20.44
N ARG A 909 -5.00 -47.14 -21.24
CA ARG A 909 -4.46 -47.05 -22.62
C ARG A 909 -5.28 -46.15 -23.53
N ARG A 910 -6.60 -46.08 -23.36
CA ARG A 910 -7.51 -45.22 -24.14
C ARG A 910 -7.33 -43.75 -23.77
N GLN A 911 -7.26 -43.42 -22.49
CA GLN A 911 -7.14 -42.05 -22.00
C GLN A 911 -5.74 -41.48 -22.25
N VAL A 912 -4.67 -42.23 -21.96
CA VAL A 912 -3.30 -41.83 -22.30
C VAL A 912 -3.09 -41.79 -23.82
N GLY A 913 -3.67 -42.73 -24.58
CA GLY A 913 -3.69 -42.68 -26.04
C GLY A 913 -4.52 -41.52 -26.62
N GLY A 914 -5.48 -40.99 -25.86
CA GLY A 914 -6.18 -39.73 -26.13
C GLY A 914 -5.38 -38.49 -25.74
N GLY A 915 -4.28 -38.65 -24.99
CA GLY A 915 -3.36 -37.59 -24.60
C GLY A 915 -3.47 -37.10 -23.15
N ALA A 916 -4.07 -37.86 -22.24
CA ALA A 916 -4.12 -37.51 -20.81
C ALA A 916 -2.70 -37.47 -20.19
N ASP A 917 -2.42 -36.42 -19.42
CA ASP A 917 -1.16 -36.23 -18.66
C ASP A 917 -1.15 -37.04 -17.35
N TRP A 918 -2.34 -37.35 -16.84
CA TRP A 918 -2.61 -38.01 -15.56
C TRP A 918 -3.70 -39.08 -15.72
N ILE A 919 -3.76 -40.03 -14.79
CA ILE A 919 -4.93 -40.90 -14.57
C ILE A 919 -5.51 -40.61 -13.18
N LYS A 920 -6.80 -40.24 -13.13
CA LYS A 920 -7.58 -40.19 -11.88
C LYS A 920 -8.26 -41.53 -11.63
N THR A 921 -8.19 -42.03 -10.41
CA THR A 921 -9.03 -43.15 -9.93
C THR A 921 -9.52 -42.89 -8.51
N SER A 922 -10.63 -43.52 -8.12
CA SER A 922 -11.32 -43.28 -6.85
C SER A 922 -11.38 -44.55 -5.98
N PRO A 923 -10.23 -45.03 -5.45
CA PRO A 923 -10.08 -46.34 -4.79
C PRO A 923 -10.85 -46.52 -3.47
N PHE A 924 -11.07 -45.44 -2.72
CA PHE A 924 -11.73 -45.51 -1.40
C PHE A 924 -12.66 -44.31 -1.20
N ILE A 925 -13.88 -44.54 -0.71
CA ILE A 925 -14.91 -43.49 -0.65
C ILE A 925 -15.72 -43.54 0.65
N HIS A 926 -15.98 -42.35 1.22
CA HIS A 926 -16.84 -42.18 2.39
C HIS A 926 -18.30 -42.00 1.97
N LEU A 927 -19.13 -43.00 2.26
CA LEU A 927 -20.55 -42.97 1.97
C LEU A 927 -21.28 -41.87 2.77
N HIS A 928 -22.02 -41.02 2.08
CA HIS A 928 -22.97 -40.09 2.71
C HIS A 928 -24.40 -40.38 2.22
N PRO A 929 -25.38 -40.60 3.10
CA PRO A 929 -26.66 -41.21 2.73
C PRO A 929 -27.53 -40.35 1.82
N ARG A 930 -27.31 -39.03 1.75
CA ARG A 930 -28.18 -38.12 0.99
C ARG A 930 -27.50 -37.31 -0.13
N ARG A 931 -26.22 -36.91 0.00
CA ARG A 931 -25.54 -35.99 -0.92
C ARG A 931 -24.04 -36.31 -1.07
N SER A 932 -23.72 -37.41 -1.74
CA SER A 932 -22.36 -37.69 -2.25
C SER A 932 -22.48 -38.41 -3.58
N ASP A 933 -21.59 -38.10 -4.51
CA ASP A 933 -21.70 -38.57 -5.90
C ASP A 933 -21.07 -39.96 -6.03
N TYR A 934 -20.00 -40.19 -5.25
CA TYR A 934 -19.53 -41.50 -4.85
C TYR A 934 -20.51 -42.17 -3.87
N ARG A 935 -21.32 -43.12 -4.37
CA ARG A 935 -22.43 -43.72 -3.60
C ARG A 935 -22.78 -45.17 -4.01
N PRO A 936 -21.93 -46.18 -3.74
CA PRO A 936 -22.34 -47.58 -3.77
C PRO A 936 -23.57 -47.82 -2.88
N ARG A 937 -24.42 -48.79 -3.25
CA ARG A 937 -25.72 -49.09 -2.60
C ARG A 937 -26.75 -47.94 -2.61
N SER A 938 -26.53 -46.85 -3.36
CA SER A 938 -27.47 -45.71 -3.49
C SER A 938 -28.86 -46.04 -4.04
N ARG A 939 -29.06 -47.25 -4.60
CA ARG A 939 -30.37 -47.75 -5.06
C ARG A 939 -31.17 -48.45 -3.93
N MET A 940 -30.65 -48.48 -2.70
CA MET A 940 -31.44 -48.84 -1.51
C MET A 940 -32.47 -47.74 -1.20
N ALA A 941 -33.66 -48.15 -0.72
CA ALA A 941 -34.58 -47.24 -0.05
C ALA A 941 -34.00 -46.78 1.31
N ASP A 942 -34.57 -45.74 1.92
CA ASP A 942 -34.21 -45.16 3.24
C ASP A 942 -34.57 -46.13 4.41
N VAL A 943 -34.09 -47.38 4.37
CA VAL A 943 -34.41 -48.46 5.32
C VAL A 943 -33.27 -48.81 6.28
N SER A 944 -32.04 -48.35 6.03
CA SER A 944 -30.89 -48.59 6.92
C SER A 944 -29.78 -47.54 6.73
N ALA A 945 -29.89 -46.42 7.44
CA ALA A 945 -28.94 -45.31 7.33
C ALA A 945 -27.49 -45.73 7.61
N SER A 946 -27.25 -46.60 8.59
CA SER A 946 -25.92 -47.09 8.99
C SER A 946 -25.19 -47.93 7.93
N VAL A 947 -25.92 -48.49 6.97
CA VAL A 947 -25.34 -49.23 5.84
C VAL A 947 -25.02 -48.31 4.66
N GLY A 948 -25.68 -47.13 4.61
CA GLY A 948 -25.43 -46.04 3.67
C GLY A 948 -24.41 -45.00 4.15
N THR A 949 -23.59 -45.33 5.17
CA THR A 949 -22.56 -44.47 5.79
C THR A 949 -21.20 -45.15 5.99
N ALA A 950 -21.03 -46.39 5.49
CA ALA A 950 -19.80 -47.16 5.73
C ALA A 950 -18.73 -46.91 4.65
N ASP A 951 -17.48 -46.73 5.07
CA ASP A 951 -16.33 -46.62 4.18
C ASP A 951 -16.03 -47.94 3.47
N ILE A 952 -15.86 -47.89 2.15
CA ILE A 952 -15.48 -49.06 1.35
C ILE A 952 -14.34 -48.76 0.38
N ALA A 953 -13.55 -49.79 0.10
CA ALA A 953 -12.78 -49.88 -1.13
C ALA A 953 -13.74 -50.14 -2.30
N THR A 954 -13.57 -49.41 -3.40
CA THR A 954 -14.34 -49.56 -4.64
C THR A 954 -13.69 -50.63 -5.52
N PHE A 955 -12.43 -50.39 -5.87
CA PHE A 955 -11.55 -51.28 -6.60
C PHE A 955 -10.91 -52.32 -5.67
N ASN A 956 -10.70 -53.52 -6.20
CA ASN A 956 -9.86 -54.53 -5.58
C ASN A 956 -8.37 -54.27 -5.87
N ARG A 957 -7.48 -54.89 -5.09
CA ARG A 957 -6.04 -54.62 -5.15
C ARG A 957 -5.45 -54.78 -6.56
N LYS A 958 -5.87 -55.80 -7.31
CA LYS A 958 -5.33 -56.06 -8.64
C LYS A 958 -5.73 -55.03 -9.69
N GLU A 959 -6.94 -54.49 -9.58
CA GLU A 959 -7.39 -53.41 -10.47
C GLU A 959 -6.54 -52.17 -10.25
N LEU A 960 -6.23 -51.82 -8.99
CA LEU A 960 -5.32 -50.72 -8.67
C LEU A 960 -3.88 -50.98 -9.15
N ASP A 961 -3.33 -52.17 -8.93
CA ASP A 961 -2.02 -52.55 -9.47
C ASP A 961 -2.01 -52.48 -11.02
N ALA A 962 -3.09 -52.90 -11.68
CA ALA A 962 -3.22 -52.86 -13.14
C ALA A 962 -3.36 -51.43 -13.69
N ILE A 963 -4.12 -50.54 -13.03
CA ILE A 963 -4.20 -49.12 -13.37
C ILE A 963 -2.80 -48.49 -13.27
N VAL A 964 -2.17 -48.61 -12.09
CA VAL A 964 -0.89 -47.94 -11.81
C VAL A 964 0.25 -48.49 -12.67
N ALA A 965 0.38 -49.81 -12.80
CA ALA A 965 1.41 -50.41 -13.65
C ALA A 965 1.22 -50.07 -15.14
N THR A 966 -0.03 -49.93 -15.63
CA THR A 966 -0.29 -49.52 -17.02
C THR A 966 0.00 -48.05 -17.24
N ALA A 967 -0.36 -47.17 -16.30
CA ALA A 967 -0.05 -45.75 -16.38
C ALA A 967 1.47 -45.51 -16.35
N HIS A 968 2.18 -46.22 -15.47
CA HIS A 968 3.64 -46.13 -15.36
C HIS A 968 4.36 -46.75 -16.55
N GLN A 969 3.83 -47.83 -17.16
CA GLN A 969 4.30 -48.34 -18.46
C GLN A 969 4.19 -47.29 -19.59
N LEU A 970 3.28 -46.31 -19.47
CA LEU A 970 3.01 -45.28 -20.48
C LEU A 970 3.55 -43.89 -20.10
N GLY A 971 4.30 -43.75 -19.00
CA GLY A 971 4.88 -42.46 -18.58
C GLY A 971 3.91 -41.49 -17.91
N VAL A 972 2.71 -41.93 -17.50
CA VAL A 972 1.65 -41.08 -16.93
C VAL A 972 1.47 -41.29 -15.43
N LYS A 973 1.36 -40.19 -14.67
CA LYS A 973 1.18 -40.19 -13.21
C LYS A 973 -0.25 -40.55 -12.81
N VAL A 974 -0.45 -40.99 -11.55
CA VAL A 974 -1.76 -41.45 -11.04
C VAL A 974 -2.17 -40.73 -9.77
N ALA A 975 -3.39 -40.19 -9.76
CA ALA A 975 -4.02 -39.48 -8.65
C ALA A 975 -5.16 -40.32 -8.03
N ALA A 976 -5.20 -40.41 -6.70
CA ALA A 976 -6.22 -41.15 -5.96
C ALA A 976 -7.20 -40.21 -5.22
N HIS A 977 -8.48 -40.18 -5.63
CA HIS A 977 -9.54 -39.67 -4.75
C HIS A 977 -9.70 -40.62 -3.56
N SER A 978 -9.50 -40.13 -2.33
CA SER A 978 -9.64 -40.98 -1.14
C SER A 978 -10.00 -40.23 0.14
N ALA A 979 -10.88 -40.80 0.94
CA ALA A 979 -11.08 -40.38 2.34
C ALA A 979 -9.96 -40.89 3.27
N HIS A 980 -9.33 -42.04 2.97
CA HIS A 980 -8.42 -42.77 3.86
C HIS A 980 -7.12 -43.22 3.17
N TRP A 981 -6.11 -43.59 3.96
CA TRP A 981 -4.89 -44.21 3.41
C TRP A 981 -5.03 -45.72 3.12
N ASN A 982 -5.91 -46.41 3.84
CA ASN A 982 -6.08 -47.86 3.78
C ASN A 982 -7.51 -48.23 4.18
N VAL A 983 -8.19 -49.03 3.37
CA VAL A 983 -9.45 -49.69 3.72
C VAL A 983 -9.29 -51.19 3.49
N ASN A 984 -9.61 -51.99 4.51
CA ASN A 984 -9.62 -53.46 4.47
C ASN A 984 -8.32 -54.15 4.01
N GLY A 985 -7.16 -53.49 4.17
CA GLY A 985 -5.83 -54.05 3.82
C GLY A 985 -5.33 -53.62 2.44
N THR A 986 -6.19 -53.07 1.60
CA THR A 986 -5.80 -52.28 0.42
C THR A 986 -5.35 -50.90 0.88
N ALA A 987 -4.04 -50.64 0.87
CA ALA A 987 -3.45 -49.35 1.25
C ALA A 987 -2.76 -48.67 0.06
N VAL A 988 -2.85 -47.33 -0.01
CA VAL A 988 -2.14 -46.49 -0.99
C VAL A 988 -0.62 -46.76 -0.94
N ALA A 989 -0.04 -46.92 0.27
CA ALA A 989 1.37 -47.28 0.47
C ALA A 989 1.82 -48.63 -0.11
N SER A 990 0.90 -49.56 -0.38
CA SER A 990 1.25 -50.99 -0.42
C SER A 990 1.60 -51.54 -1.81
N GLY A 991 1.77 -50.68 -2.80
CA GLY A 991 1.93 -51.04 -4.21
C GLY A 991 2.77 -50.04 -5.02
N PRO A 992 2.71 -50.08 -6.36
CA PRO A 992 3.63 -49.36 -7.26
C PRO A 992 3.53 -47.81 -7.27
N GLY A 993 2.90 -47.20 -6.27
CA GLY A 993 2.93 -45.77 -5.99
C GLY A 993 1.81 -44.96 -6.66
N PHE A 994 0.97 -44.32 -5.83
CA PHE A 994 0.17 -43.17 -6.28
C PHE A 994 1.02 -41.91 -6.15
N HIS A 995 0.95 -41.02 -7.14
CA HIS A 995 1.73 -39.78 -7.15
C HIS A 995 1.06 -38.69 -6.30
N THR A 996 -0.27 -38.69 -6.22
CA THR A 996 -1.02 -37.83 -5.32
C THR A 996 -2.16 -38.59 -4.65
N VAL A 997 -2.47 -38.20 -3.41
CA VAL A 997 -3.75 -38.50 -2.77
C VAL A 997 -4.52 -37.20 -2.62
N GLU A 998 -5.76 -37.23 -3.09
CA GLU A 998 -6.67 -36.10 -3.02
C GLU A 998 -7.59 -36.24 -1.80
N HIS A 999 -7.94 -35.10 -1.21
CA HIS A 999 -8.85 -34.94 -0.09
C HIS A 999 -8.29 -35.49 1.24
N GLY A 1000 -8.33 -36.79 1.50
CA GLY A 1000 -7.78 -37.40 2.73
C GLY A 1000 -8.48 -37.00 4.03
N ASN A 1001 -9.77 -36.65 3.99
CA ASN A 1001 -10.48 -36.05 5.13
C ASN A 1001 -10.61 -36.95 6.38
N ASP A 1002 -10.25 -38.23 6.29
CA ASP A 1002 -10.21 -39.21 7.38
C ASP A 1002 -8.86 -39.95 7.43
N MET A 1003 -7.76 -39.24 7.14
CA MET A 1003 -6.40 -39.74 7.33
C MET A 1003 -6.01 -39.79 8.82
N LEU A 1004 -5.70 -40.99 9.31
CA LEU A 1004 -5.37 -41.26 10.71
C LEU A 1004 -3.89 -40.99 11.04
N PHE A 1005 -3.49 -39.72 11.00
CA PHE A 1005 -2.15 -39.24 11.38
C PHE A 1005 -1.84 -39.32 12.91
N ASP A 1006 -2.57 -40.15 13.67
CA ASP A 1006 -2.41 -40.27 15.14
C ASP A 1006 -1.37 -41.31 15.57
N GLN A 1007 -1.16 -42.40 14.82
CA GLN A 1007 -0.15 -43.41 15.10
C GLN A 1007 1.27 -42.93 14.69
N PRO A 1008 2.26 -42.82 15.60
CA PRO A 1008 3.59 -42.27 15.28
C PRO A 1008 4.44 -43.10 14.30
N ASP A 1009 4.17 -44.40 14.21
CA ASP A 1009 4.84 -45.39 13.37
C ASP A 1009 4.04 -45.72 12.09
N ALA A 1010 2.99 -44.95 11.79
CA ALA A 1010 2.11 -45.23 10.66
C ALA A 1010 2.86 -45.20 9.34
N ARG A 1011 2.80 -46.31 8.59
CA ARG A 1011 3.47 -46.50 7.29
C ARG A 1011 3.11 -45.49 6.19
N HIS A 1012 2.13 -44.60 6.41
CA HIS A 1012 1.86 -43.47 5.51
C HIS A 1012 2.78 -42.28 5.78
N LEU A 1013 3.11 -41.99 7.05
CA LEU A 1013 4.07 -40.94 7.40
C LEU A 1013 5.47 -41.23 6.86
N GLN A 1014 5.83 -42.50 6.66
CA GLN A 1014 7.08 -42.91 6.02
C GLN A 1014 7.12 -42.58 4.52
N VAL A 1015 5.97 -42.49 3.84
CA VAL A 1015 5.90 -42.09 2.43
C VAL A 1015 6.05 -40.56 2.32
N PHE A 1016 5.29 -39.80 3.13
CA PHE A 1016 5.37 -38.34 3.25
C PHE A 1016 6.66 -37.79 3.93
N ARG A 1017 7.71 -38.60 3.99
CA ARG A 1017 9.04 -38.28 4.51
C ARG A 1017 10.18 -38.81 3.65
N GLY A 1018 9.87 -39.57 2.59
CA GLY A 1018 10.88 -40.28 1.79
C GLY A 1018 11.58 -41.45 2.50
N ASP A 1019 11.13 -41.86 3.70
CA ASP A 1019 11.70 -42.98 4.46
C ASP A 1019 11.49 -44.34 3.77
N ALA A 1020 10.55 -44.42 2.81
CA ALA A 1020 10.29 -45.59 1.99
C ALA A 1020 10.90 -45.44 0.58
N PRO A 1021 11.75 -46.37 0.10
CA PRO A 1021 12.29 -46.33 -1.26
C PRO A 1021 11.16 -46.55 -2.28
N GLY A 1022 10.80 -45.49 -3.01
CA GLY A 1022 9.66 -45.49 -3.93
C GLY A 1022 9.42 -44.12 -4.56
N ILE A 1023 8.17 -43.87 -4.96
CA ILE A 1023 7.71 -42.62 -5.57
C ILE A 1023 7.26 -41.66 -4.45
N THR A 1024 7.63 -40.38 -4.54
CA THR A 1024 7.11 -39.33 -3.65
C THR A 1024 5.61 -39.12 -3.91
N THR A 1025 4.79 -39.28 -2.87
CA THR A 1025 3.34 -39.04 -2.92
C THR A 1025 3.02 -37.69 -2.28
N TYR A 1026 2.48 -36.74 -3.04
CA TYR A 1026 1.97 -35.49 -2.48
C TYR A 1026 0.55 -35.66 -1.92
N TRP A 1027 0.20 -34.91 -0.87
CA TRP A 1027 -1.17 -34.77 -0.39
C TRP A 1027 -1.78 -33.44 -0.87
N VAL A 1028 -3.01 -33.51 -1.41
CA VAL A 1028 -3.80 -32.35 -1.85
C VAL A 1028 -5.09 -32.32 -1.01
N PRO A 1029 -5.18 -31.48 0.05
CA PRO A 1029 -6.22 -31.61 1.07
C PRO A 1029 -7.65 -31.19 0.67
N THR A 1030 -7.80 -30.34 -0.35
CA THR A 1030 -9.10 -29.81 -0.85
C THR A 1030 -9.99 -29.26 0.27
N LEU A 1031 -9.41 -28.48 1.19
CA LEU A 1031 -10.12 -27.84 2.30
C LEU A 1031 -11.24 -26.93 1.80
N ALA A 1032 -11.06 -26.24 0.67
CA ALA A 1032 -11.99 -25.29 0.07
C ALA A 1032 -13.34 -25.91 -0.30
N ALA A 1033 -13.35 -27.09 -0.94
CA ALA A 1033 -14.59 -27.83 -1.20
C ALA A 1033 -15.29 -28.27 0.08
N TYR A 1034 -14.56 -28.81 1.07
CA TYR A 1034 -15.16 -29.20 2.36
C TYR A 1034 -15.73 -28.02 3.15
N TYR A 1035 -15.04 -26.87 3.14
CA TYR A 1035 -15.49 -25.62 3.75
C TYR A 1035 -16.75 -25.09 3.06
N THR A 1036 -16.76 -25.01 1.73
CA THR A 1036 -17.94 -24.59 0.95
C THR A 1036 -19.14 -25.51 1.20
N MET A 1037 -18.92 -26.82 1.25
CA MET A 1037 -19.97 -27.81 1.54
C MET A 1037 -20.29 -27.96 3.03
N ALA A 1038 -19.67 -27.19 3.94
CA ALA A 1038 -19.78 -27.43 5.38
C ALA A 1038 -21.21 -27.34 5.91
N GLN A 1039 -22.06 -26.45 5.38
CA GLN A 1039 -23.49 -26.39 5.76
C GLN A 1039 -24.25 -27.68 5.41
N ALA A 1040 -23.84 -28.37 4.34
CA ALA A 1040 -24.48 -29.60 3.85
C ALA A 1040 -23.81 -30.88 4.38
N SER A 1041 -22.61 -30.79 4.97
CA SER A 1041 -21.86 -31.91 5.55
C SER A 1041 -20.85 -31.46 6.64
N PRO A 1042 -21.31 -30.95 7.80
CA PRO A 1042 -20.41 -30.37 8.81
C PRO A 1042 -19.32 -31.34 9.28
N ALA A 1043 -19.70 -32.60 9.51
CA ALA A 1043 -18.81 -33.65 9.96
C ALA A 1043 -17.71 -34.04 8.94
N LYS A 1044 -17.79 -33.64 7.66
CA LYS A 1044 -16.66 -33.79 6.73
C LYS A 1044 -15.64 -32.67 6.91
N TRP A 1045 -16.12 -31.43 7.10
CA TRP A 1045 -15.28 -30.26 7.39
C TRP A 1045 -14.59 -30.33 8.76
N GLU A 1046 -15.24 -30.89 9.78
CA GLU A 1046 -14.60 -31.14 11.08
C GLU A 1046 -13.43 -32.13 10.97
N ARG A 1047 -13.59 -33.19 10.17
CA ARG A 1047 -12.60 -34.26 10.02
C ARG A 1047 -11.45 -33.87 9.09
N SER A 1048 -11.70 -33.13 7.99
CA SER A 1048 -10.63 -32.58 7.15
C SER A 1048 -9.73 -31.59 7.91
N GLN A 1049 -10.31 -30.71 8.73
CA GLN A 1049 -9.53 -29.83 9.62
C GLN A 1049 -8.66 -30.62 10.62
N LEU A 1050 -9.19 -31.69 11.21
CA LEU A 1050 -8.47 -32.53 12.17
C LEU A 1050 -7.31 -33.27 11.48
N ALA A 1051 -7.55 -33.82 10.29
CA ALA A 1051 -6.50 -34.46 9.48
C ALA A 1051 -5.38 -33.46 9.13
N PHE A 1052 -5.73 -32.26 8.66
CA PHE A 1052 -4.75 -31.24 8.28
C PHE A 1052 -3.91 -30.75 9.46
N ARG A 1053 -4.53 -30.39 10.60
CA ARG A 1053 -3.78 -29.99 11.80
C ARG A 1053 -2.81 -31.09 12.27
N ARG A 1054 -3.25 -32.35 12.27
CA ARG A 1054 -2.37 -33.48 12.61
C ARG A 1054 -1.23 -33.68 11.61
N ALA A 1055 -1.43 -33.43 10.32
CA ALA A 1055 -0.34 -33.50 9.33
C ALA A 1055 0.74 -32.44 9.62
N LEU A 1056 0.34 -31.21 9.97
CA LEU A 1056 1.27 -30.15 10.42
C LEU A 1056 2.01 -30.56 11.71
N GLU A 1057 1.31 -31.10 12.71
CA GLU A 1057 1.90 -31.63 13.95
C GLU A 1057 2.95 -32.73 13.72
N ARG A 1058 2.89 -33.45 12.59
CA ARG A 1058 3.86 -34.50 12.21
C ARG A 1058 4.95 -34.03 11.24
N GLY A 1059 4.93 -32.77 10.79
CA GLY A 1059 5.89 -32.25 9.83
C GLY A 1059 5.75 -32.88 8.44
N VAL A 1060 4.52 -33.00 7.93
CA VAL A 1060 4.25 -33.38 6.54
C VAL A 1060 4.50 -32.17 5.64
N GLU A 1061 5.56 -32.20 4.84
CA GLU A 1061 5.95 -31.09 3.93
C GLU A 1061 5.55 -31.34 2.46
N ASP A 1062 5.29 -32.60 2.08
CA ASP A 1062 4.88 -33.05 0.74
C ASP A 1062 3.39 -32.73 0.47
N ILE A 1063 3.03 -31.47 0.64
CA ILE A 1063 1.71 -30.92 0.37
C ILE A 1063 1.77 -30.07 -0.90
N ALA A 1064 0.67 -30.05 -1.65
CA ALA A 1064 0.43 -29.12 -2.74
C ALA A 1064 -0.97 -28.50 -2.61
N CYS A 1065 -1.11 -27.23 -2.98
CA CYS A 1065 -2.41 -26.56 -2.96
C CYS A 1065 -3.28 -27.07 -4.10
N GLY A 1066 -4.51 -27.47 -3.79
CA GLY A 1066 -5.53 -27.76 -4.80
C GLY A 1066 -6.91 -27.77 -4.18
N GLY A 1067 -7.86 -27.03 -4.77
CA GLY A 1067 -9.11 -26.68 -4.10
C GLY A 1067 -10.23 -27.72 -4.20
N ASP A 1068 -10.18 -28.58 -5.22
CA ASP A 1068 -11.38 -29.18 -5.84
C ASP A 1068 -12.28 -28.06 -6.42
N THR A 1069 -11.63 -27.15 -7.17
CA THR A 1069 -12.23 -25.93 -7.70
C THR A 1069 -13.15 -26.27 -8.88
N GLY A 1070 -14.40 -25.80 -8.83
CA GLY A 1070 -15.53 -26.36 -9.57
C GLY A 1070 -16.67 -26.76 -8.62
N VAL A 1071 -16.36 -27.21 -7.40
CA VAL A 1071 -17.35 -27.27 -6.29
C VAL A 1071 -17.77 -25.86 -5.86
N PHE A 1072 -16.83 -24.92 -5.92
CA PHE A 1072 -16.97 -23.48 -5.72
C PHE A 1072 -16.42 -22.72 -6.95
N ASN A 1073 -16.45 -21.38 -6.94
CA ASN A 1073 -16.17 -20.58 -8.13
C ASN A 1073 -14.69 -20.63 -8.57
N HIS A 1074 -14.48 -20.84 -9.88
CA HIS A 1074 -13.20 -20.58 -10.54
C HIS A 1074 -12.88 -19.07 -10.50
N GLY A 1075 -11.69 -18.73 -10.00
CA GLY A 1075 -11.29 -17.39 -9.54
C GLY A 1075 -11.02 -17.37 -8.02
N GLU A 1076 -11.91 -17.98 -7.23
CA GLU A 1076 -11.78 -18.06 -5.76
C GLU A 1076 -10.77 -19.13 -5.29
N ASN A 1077 -10.00 -19.74 -6.20
CA ASN A 1077 -9.05 -20.85 -5.97
C ASN A 1077 -8.15 -20.64 -4.72
N ALA A 1078 -7.77 -19.39 -4.45
CA ALA A 1078 -6.97 -18.98 -3.31
C ALA A 1078 -7.56 -19.37 -1.94
N LEU A 1079 -8.86 -19.64 -1.85
CA LEU A 1079 -9.55 -20.12 -0.64
C LEU A 1079 -8.85 -21.32 0.01
N GLU A 1080 -8.24 -22.22 -0.77
CA GLU A 1080 -7.45 -23.34 -0.24
C GLU A 1080 -6.27 -22.83 0.61
N MET A 1081 -5.49 -21.88 0.07
CA MET A 1081 -4.36 -21.28 0.76
C MET A 1081 -4.80 -20.48 2.01
N LYS A 1082 -5.91 -19.74 1.91
CA LYS A 1082 -6.49 -19.03 3.07
C LYS A 1082 -6.83 -20.01 4.19
N LEU A 1083 -7.48 -21.13 3.86
CA LEU A 1083 -7.84 -22.17 4.83
C LEU A 1083 -6.61 -22.89 5.41
N MET A 1084 -5.57 -23.17 4.63
CA MET A 1084 -4.33 -23.76 5.15
C MET A 1084 -3.68 -22.89 6.25
N VAL A 1085 -3.60 -21.57 6.04
CA VAL A 1085 -3.07 -20.64 7.05
C VAL A 1085 -4.01 -20.50 8.26
N ARG A 1086 -5.33 -20.41 8.07
CA ARG A 1086 -6.32 -20.43 9.17
C ARG A 1086 -6.23 -21.68 10.06
N LEU A 1087 -5.75 -22.79 9.52
CA LEU A 1087 -5.56 -24.04 10.26
C LEU A 1087 -4.16 -24.21 10.88
N GLY A 1088 -3.28 -23.22 10.71
CA GLY A 1088 -1.99 -23.13 11.43
C GLY A 1088 -0.73 -23.40 10.60
N ALA A 1089 -0.82 -23.46 9.26
CA ALA A 1089 0.36 -23.56 8.41
C ALA A 1089 1.12 -22.21 8.29
N ASP A 1090 2.45 -22.25 8.20
CA ASP A 1090 3.25 -21.06 7.85
C ASP A 1090 2.92 -20.63 6.42
N TRP A 1091 2.53 -19.37 6.23
CA TRP A 1091 2.15 -18.83 4.92
C TRP A 1091 3.25 -18.95 3.86
N ARG A 1092 4.54 -18.96 4.26
CA ARG A 1092 5.67 -19.17 3.34
C ARG A 1092 5.68 -20.59 2.79
N LYS A 1093 5.33 -21.58 3.62
CA LYS A 1093 5.14 -22.97 3.19
C LYS A 1093 3.90 -23.10 2.32
N VAL A 1094 2.81 -22.42 2.65
CA VAL A 1094 1.59 -22.40 1.82
C VAL A 1094 1.85 -21.79 0.44
N LEU A 1095 2.62 -20.70 0.33
CA LEU A 1095 3.07 -20.19 -0.97
C LEU A 1095 3.93 -21.20 -1.73
N ARG A 1096 4.85 -21.90 -1.05
CA ARG A 1096 5.65 -22.96 -1.69
C ARG A 1096 4.75 -24.11 -2.18
N TRP A 1097 3.77 -24.56 -1.39
CA TRP A 1097 2.75 -25.55 -1.75
C TRP A 1097 1.88 -25.10 -2.93
N GLY A 1098 1.62 -23.79 -3.06
CA GLY A 1098 0.92 -23.16 -4.18
C GLY A 1098 1.81 -22.76 -5.36
N THR A 1099 3.13 -23.00 -5.33
CA THR A 1099 4.06 -22.64 -6.41
C THR A 1099 5.02 -23.80 -6.74
N LEU A 1100 6.19 -23.86 -6.12
CA LEU A 1100 7.26 -24.82 -6.40
C LEU A 1100 6.84 -26.27 -6.12
N ASN A 1101 6.26 -26.55 -4.95
CA ASN A 1101 5.72 -27.88 -4.62
C ASN A 1101 4.51 -28.21 -5.50
N GLY A 1102 3.72 -27.20 -5.90
CA GLY A 1102 2.61 -27.35 -6.85
C GLY A 1102 3.09 -27.86 -8.21
N TRP A 1103 4.15 -27.26 -8.78
CA TRP A 1103 4.80 -27.76 -9.99
C TRP A 1103 5.37 -29.17 -9.82
N GLN A 1104 6.11 -29.43 -8.73
CA GLN A 1104 6.69 -30.75 -8.44
C GLN A 1104 5.63 -31.85 -8.33
N CYS A 1105 4.46 -31.50 -7.77
CA CYS A 1105 3.28 -32.35 -7.72
C CYS A 1105 2.75 -32.68 -9.13
N ILE A 1106 2.45 -31.66 -9.97
CA ILE A 1106 1.69 -31.86 -11.21
C ILE A 1106 2.50 -32.17 -12.48
N ARG A 1107 3.82 -31.92 -12.49
CA ARG A 1107 4.74 -32.23 -13.61
C ARG A 1107 4.67 -33.70 -14.05
N SER A 1108 5.02 -34.02 -15.30
CA SER A 1108 5.02 -35.40 -15.84
C SER A 1108 6.06 -36.32 -15.18
N MET A 1109 6.06 -37.62 -15.52
CA MET A 1109 7.14 -38.53 -15.07
C MET A 1109 8.48 -38.33 -15.77
N ALA A 1110 8.57 -37.52 -16.82
CA ALA A 1110 9.86 -37.15 -17.46
C ALA A 1110 10.75 -36.24 -16.58
N TRP A 1111 10.31 -35.98 -15.34
CA TRP A 1111 11.00 -35.21 -14.31
C TRP A 1111 11.38 -36.03 -13.07
N GLU A 1112 11.11 -37.34 -13.07
CA GLU A 1112 11.38 -38.24 -11.95
C GLU A 1112 12.58 -39.16 -12.25
N GLY A 1113 13.17 -39.75 -11.20
CA GLY A 1113 14.29 -40.68 -11.35
C GLY A 1113 15.61 -40.03 -11.80
N GLU A 1114 16.52 -40.83 -12.36
CA GLU A 1114 17.88 -40.41 -12.74
C GLU A 1114 17.86 -39.44 -13.93
N GLU A 1115 17.12 -39.75 -15.00
CA GLU A 1115 16.94 -38.86 -16.16
C GLU A 1115 16.29 -37.52 -15.76
N GLY A 1116 15.27 -37.55 -14.89
CA GLY A 1116 14.66 -36.34 -14.35
C GLY A 1116 15.63 -35.50 -13.49
N THR A 1117 16.55 -36.16 -12.76
CA THR A 1117 17.60 -35.50 -11.98
C THR A 1117 18.65 -34.83 -12.88
N GLU A 1118 19.08 -35.49 -13.96
CA GLU A 1118 19.92 -34.87 -14.98
C GLU A 1118 19.23 -33.67 -15.65
N ARG A 1119 17.92 -33.78 -15.92
CA ARG A 1119 17.12 -32.71 -16.53
C ARG A 1119 17.06 -31.48 -15.62
N LEU A 1120 16.75 -31.69 -14.33
CA LEU A 1120 16.79 -30.63 -13.29
C LEU A 1120 18.16 -29.94 -13.22
N ALA A 1121 19.26 -30.69 -13.33
CA ALA A 1121 20.62 -30.14 -13.32
C ALA A 1121 20.97 -29.29 -14.57
N ARG A 1122 20.16 -29.34 -15.64
CA ARG A 1122 20.37 -28.59 -16.89
C ARG A 1122 19.44 -27.38 -17.08
N VAL A 1123 18.45 -27.16 -16.19
CA VAL A 1123 17.44 -26.08 -16.34
C VAL A 1123 18.07 -24.70 -16.53
N ASP A 1124 19.05 -24.32 -15.70
CA ASP A 1124 19.66 -22.98 -15.72
C ASP A 1124 20.50 -22.72 -16.99
N LEU A 1125 20.77 -23.77 -17.78
CA LEU A 1125 21.41 -23.70 -19.11
C LEU A 1125 20.44 -23.26 -20.22
N LEU A 1126 19.16 -23.02 -19.90
CA LEU A 1126 18.08 -22.66 -20.82
C LEU A 1126 17.72 -23.76 -21.84
N GLY A 1127 17.99 -25.04 -21.52
CA GLY A 1127 17.69 -26.18 -22.40
C GLY A 1127 16.20 -26.54 -22.50
N GLU A 1128 15.40 -26.15 -21.51
CA GLU A 1128 13.98 -26.52 -21.36
C GLU A 1128 13.05 -25.49 -22.02
N ASP A 1129 13.37 -25.06 -23.24
CA ASP A 1129 12.58 -24.08 -24.02
C ASP A 1129 11.21 -24.67 -24.41
N VAL A 1130 10.14 -23.88 -24.25
CA VAL A 1130 8.76 -24.29 -24.56
C VAL A 1130 8.60 -24.80 -26.01
N ARG A 1131 9.42 -24.31 -26.93
CA ARG A 1131 9.44 -24.67 -28.36
C ARG A 1131 10.11 -26.03 -28.61
N LEU A 1132 10.86 -26.56 -27.64
CA LEU A 1132 11.54 -27.85 -27.68
C LEU A 1132 10.81 -28.94 -26.89
N VAL A 1133 10.35 -28.62 -25.66
CA VAL A 1133 9.76 -29.62 -24.74
C VAL A 1133 8.24 -29.54 -24.63
N GLY A 1134 7.62 -28.38 -24.90
CA GLY A 1134 6.17 -28.16 -24.80
C GLY A 1134 5.71 -27.53 -23.48
N ASP A 1135 4.50 -26.96 -23.48
CA ASP A 1135 4.01 -26.04 -22.44
C ASP A 1135 3.82 -26.67 -21.05
N ASN A 1136 3.42 -27.95 -20.99
CA ASN A 1136 3.31 -28.70 -19.73
C ASN A 1136 4.65 -29.30 -19.26
N GLU A 1137 5.73 -29.15 -20.04
CA GLU A 1137 7.04 -29.73 -19.79
C GLU A 1137 8.12 -28.71 -19.38
N VAL A 1138 7.86 -27.41 -19.46
CA VAL A 1138 8.76 -26.37 -18.94
C VAL A 1138 8.70 -26.34 -17.41
N PRO A 1139 9.82 -26.19 -16.68
CA PRO A 1139 9.80 -26.02 -15.23
C PRO A 1139 9.17 -24.67 -14.82
N PHE A 1140 8.26 -24.67 -13.85
CA PHE A 1140 7.60 -23.45 -13.32
C PHE A 1140 7.48 -23.48 -11.78
N GLY A 1141 6.77 -22.52 -11.19
CA GLY A 1141 6.59 -22.41 -9.74
C GLY A 1141 7.77 -21.76 -9.00
N ALA A 1142 8.78 -21.22 -9.70
CA ALA A 1142 9.82 -20.39 -9.13
C ALA A 1142 10.31 -19.35 -10.15
N VAL A 1143 10.60 -18.12 -9.70
CA VAL A 1143 11.17 -17.07 -10.56
C VAL A 1143 12.70 -17.23 -10.57
N ARG A 1144 13.21 -18.13 -11.41
CA ARG A 1144 14.64 -18.42 -11.58
C ARG A 1144 14.98 -18.59 -13.06
N ARG A 1145 16.23 -18.30 -13.44
CA ARG A 1145 16.74 -18.56 -14.79
C ARG A 1145 16.38 -19.98 -15.26
N GLY A 1146 15.90 -20.13 -16.49
CA GLY A 1146 15.51 -21.42 -17.07
C GLY A 1146 14.12 -21.93 -16.69
N PHE A 1147 13.46 -21.34 -15.69
CA PHE A 1147 12.05 -21.57 -15.42
C PHE A 1147 11.19 -20.72 -16.36
N ALA A 1148 9.93 -21.13 -16.54
CA ALA A 1148 8.94 -20.33 -17.25
C ALA A 1148 8.79 -18.94 -16.63
N ALA A 1149 8.59 -17.93 -17.47
CA ALA A 1149 8.15 -16.60 -17.09
C ALA A 1149 6.65 -16.63 -16.75
N ASP A 1150 6.33 -17.38 -15.69
CA ASP A 1150 5.06 -17.49 -15.01
C ASP A 1150 5.17 -16.68 -13.71
N ILE A 1151 4.72 -15.43 -13.75
CA ILE A 1151 5.02 -14.39 -12.75
C ILE A 1151 3.73 -13.65 -12.42
N ILE A 1152 3.47 -13.41 -11.13
CA ILE A 1152 2.37 -12.57 -10.67
C ILE A 1152 2.89 -11.51 -9.68
N ALA A 1153 2.09 -10.50 -9.39
CA ALA A 1153 2.37 -9.60 -8.28
C ALA A 1153 1.10 -9.22 -7.51
N THR A 1154 1.23 -9.12 -6.19
CA THR A 1154 0.17 -8.71 -5.25
C THR A 1154 0.49 -7.37 -4.61
N SER A 1155 -0.51 -6.53 -4.39
CA SER A 1155 -0.40 -5.30 -3.59
C SER A 1155 -0.57 -5.53 -2.08
N GLY A 1156 -0.92 -6.74 -1.63
CA GLY A 1156 -1.19 -7.04 -0.23
C GLY A 1156 0.03 -7.42 0.63
N ASP A 1157 -0.09 -7.25 1.96
CA ASP A 1157 0.93 -7.63 2.96
C ASP A 1157 0.84 -9.13 3.30
N LEU A 1158 1.60 -9.95 2.56
CA LEU A 1158 1.70 -11.40 2.77
C LEU A 1158 2.18 -11.80 4.17
N GLU A 1159 2.84 -10.92 4.93
CA GLU A 1159 3.38 -11.25 6.25
C GLU A 1159 2.37 -11.01 7.38
N ARG A 1160 1.33 -10.20 7.14
CA ARG A 1160 0.26 -9.89 8.12
C ARG A 1160 -1.10 -10.42 7.74
N ASP A 1161 -1.48 -10.18 6.49
CA ASP A 1161 -2.81 -10.40 5.96
C ASP A 1161 -2.67 -11.24 4.68
N PHE A 1162 -2.06 -12.41 4.88
CA PHE A 1162 -1.87 -13.39 3.81
C PHE A 1162 -3.18 -13.70 3.08
N GLU A 1163 -4.29 -13.76 3.82
CA GLU A 1163 -5.61 -14.09 3.26
C GLU A 1163 -6.10 -13.08 2.23
N ASN A 1164 -5.98 -11.77 2.50
CA ASN A 1164 -6.30 -10.77 1.50
C ASN A 1164 -5.17 -10.63 0.47
N ALA A 1165 -3.90 -10.82 0.86
CA ALA A 1165 -2.75 -10.70 -0.04
C ALA A 1165 -2.66 -11.77 -1.15
N VAL A 1166 -3.41 -12.88 -1.06
CA VAL A 1166 -3.56 -13.85 -2.17
C VAL A 1166 -4.93 -13.78 -2.87
N ASP A 1167 -5.71 -12.73 -2.65
CA ASP A 1167 -7.04 -12.56 -3.26
C ASP A 1167 -6.97 -12.05 -4.72
N GLU A 1168 -7.88 -12.50 -5.60
CA GLU A 1168 -7.89 -12.09 -7.01
C GLU A 1168 -8.02 -10.58 -7.22
N SER A 1169 -8.62 -9.87 -6.25
CA SER A 1169 -8.78 -8.42 -6.23
C SER A 1169 -7.47 -7.65 -6.04
N VAL A 1170 -6.47 -8.23 -5.37
CA VAL A 1170 -5.14 -7.60 -5.12
C VAL A 1170 -4.02 -8.13 -6.02
N ILE A 1171 -4.27 -9.17 -6.82
CA ILE A 1171 -3.34 -9.61 -7.86
C ILE A 1171 -3.32 -8.54 -8.97
N VAL A 1172 -2.36 -7.63 -8.90
CA VAL A 1172 -2.21 -6.49 -9.84
C VAL A 1172 -1.52 -6.86 -11.15
N PHE A 1173 -0.82 -8.00 -11.21
CA PHE A 1173 -0.09 -8.43 -12.40
C PHE A 1173 -0.14 -9.95 -12.58
N VAL A 1174 -0.26 -10.41 -13.83
CA VAL A 1174 -0.17 -11.82 -14.24
C VAL A 1174 0.52 -11.94 -15.60
N MET A 1175 1.56 -12.75 -15.65
CA MET A 1175 2.27 -13.21 -16.85
C MET A 1175 2.32 -14.74 -16.85
N LYS A 1176 2.11 -15.37 -18.01
CA LYS A 1176 2.29 -16.82 -18.24
C LYS A 1176 3.12 -17.00 -19.50
N GLY A 1177 4.21 -17.76 -19.42
CA GLY A 1177 5.09 -18.06 -20.55
C GLY A 1177 5.62 -16.81 -21.25
N GLY A 1178 5.92 -15.74 -20.50
CA GLY A 1178 6.41 -14.47 -21.04
C GLY A 1178 5.32 -13.55 -21.62
N THR A 1179 4.10 -14.04 -21.84
CA THR A 1179 2.95 -13.21 -22.24
C THR A 1179 2.28 -12.61 -21.00
N VAL A 1180 2.08 -11.28 -20.98
CA VAL A 1180 1.34 -10.58 -19.92
C VAL A 1180 -0.16 -10.68 -20.19
N TYR A 1181 -0.94 -11.12 -19.20
CA TYR A 1181 -2.40 -11.26 -19.28
C TYR A 1181 -3.14 -10.27 -18.39
N LYS A 1182 -2.54 -9.87 -17.25
CA LYS A 1182 -3.08 -8.86 -16.32
C LYS A 1182 -1.98 -7.83 -15.99
N ARG A 1183 -2.28 -6.54 -16.07
CA ARG A 1183 -1.38 -5.41 -15.76
C ARG A 1183 -2.18 -4.32 -15.02
N ASN A 1184 -1.64 -3.81 -13.92
CA ASN A 1184 -2.29 -2.79 -13.07
C ASN A 1184 -3.73 -3.16 -12.66
N GLY A 1185 -3.94 -4.43 -12.29
CA GLY A 1185 -5.23 -5.02 -11.91
C GLY A 1185 -6.18 -5.32 -13.07
N LYS A 1186 -5.90 -4.85 -14.29
CA LYS A 1186 -6.76 -5.02 -15.47
C LYS A 1186 -6.22 -6.08 -16.42
N GLU A 1187 -7.12 -6.76 -17.12
CA GLU A 1187 -6.79 -7.72 -18.18
C GLU A 1187 -6.39 -6.99 -19.47
N VAL A 1188 -5.43 -7.55 -20.22
CA VAL A 1188 -4.79 -6.87 -21.37
C VAL A 1188 -4.64 -7.73 -22.64
N VAL A 1189 -5.29 -8.89 -22.71
CA VAL A 1189 -5.29 -9.84 -23.86
C VAL A 1189 -6.70 -10.31 -24.16
#